data_AF-A0AAJ7VX44-F1
#
_entry.id   AF-A0AAJ7VX44-F1
#
_cell.length_a   1.000
_cell.length_b   1.000
_cell.length_c   1.000
_cell.angle_alpha   90.00
_cell.angle_beta   90.00
_cell.angle_gamma   90.00
#
_symmetry.space_group_name_H-M   'P 1'
#
loop_
_entity.id
_entity.type
_entity.pdbx_description
1 polymer ?
#
loop_
_entity_poly.entity_id
_entity_poly.type
_entity_poly.pdbx_seq_one_letter_code
_entity_poly.pdbx_strand_id
1 'polypeptide(L)'
;MPSFSSVGTFKIFIGNLADKTANGDIKPLFEKYGKVVECDVVKNYGFVHMENEEAGRNAIQNLNGHMVHGQPIKCEAAKSRKGPNTPTTKIFVGNLTDNTKAPQVRELFAKYGTVVECDIVRNYGFVHLEATGDVNDAIKELNGQMVDGQPMKVQISTSRVRQRPGMGDPEQCYRCGRGGHWSKECPKGGMGGGPDRNGFRDRMFGRDPYPPPPPPPFLRDRLMGGGRFGDYESYYDRRGFEDTRDLYERRFSGMGSMRDSGFSRGNEYGMFSRRSPPPSGNNGRFSRGMYEDFSRDSFEERREGLLLGMGNPLLDISATVDEDFLKKYDLKPNNAILAEEKHKPLYDELIEQYHADFIAGGSVQNSMRVAQWFLEKPNITIYMGCVGKDKYSKILEERARSSGINVRYHYTDKETTGTCAVLITGKERSLCANLAAANCFCPSHIEEPENKKLIDSADYFYISGFFLTVSPETIQIIAKHAFEKNKLFTMNLSAPFLCELFKKPMRAALPYVDILFGNETEADAFAKANDFQTTDRKEIALKISRMEKINDKRKRIVIITQGEGPVILARDNTVTEFPAEKLPAEKVIDTNGAGDAFVGGFLAQLIQGQSIEVCIKCGIWAATQIIQKSGCTYEGKPNFAP
;
A
#
# COMPACT_ATOMS: atom_id res chain seq x y z
N MET A 1 -5.32 17.60 59.43
CA MET A 1 -6.52 17.20 58.68
C MET A 1 -6.08 16.58 57.37
N PRO A 2 -6.76 15.53 56.86
CA PRO A 2 -6.17 14.60 55.90
C PRO A 2 -6.04 15.22 54.51
N SER A 3 -4.96 14.82 53.85
CA SER A 3 -4.65 15.04 52.44
C SER A 3 -5.75 14.47 51.53
N PHE A 4 -6.31 15.30 50.65
CA PHE A 4 -7.11 14.82 49.52
C PHE A 4 -6.16 14.25 48.47
N SER A 5 -6.00 12.92 48.48
CA SER A 5 -5.44 12.16 47.38
C SER A 5 -6.39 12.25 46.18
N SER A 6 -5.86 12.61 45.01
CA SER A 6 -6.58 12.47 43.75
C SER A 6 -6.68 10.98 43.42
N VAL A 7 -7.75 10.32 43.86
CA VAL A 7 -7.98 8.90 43.59
C VAL A 7 -8.28 8.72 42.10
N GLY A 8 -7.37 8.07 41.38
CA GLY A 8 -7.58 7.69 39.99
C GLY A 8 -8.56 6.52 39.90
N THR A 9 -9.59 6.66 39.06
CA THR A 9 -10.52 5.55 38.77
C THR A 9 -9.87 4.52 37.84
N PHE A 10 -10.15 3.24 38.05
CA PHE A 10 -9.61 2.16 37.23
C PHE A 10 -10.59 1.78 36.11
N LYS A 11 -10.20 2.03 34.86
CA LYS A 11 -11.04 1.81 33.68
C LYS A 11 -10.88 0.38 33.16
N ILE A 12 -12.01 -0.28 32.92
CA ILE A 12 -12.12 -1.64 32.39
C ILE A 12 -12.80 -1.55 31.03
N PHE A 13 -12.24 -2.22 30.03
CA PHE A 13 -12.86 -2.47 28.73
C PHE A 13 -13.63 -3.79 28.77
N ILE A 14 -14.83 -3.79 28.19
CA ILE A 14 -15.70 -4.95 28.09
C ILE A 14 -15.99 -5.18 26.61
N GLY A 15 -15.41 -6.22 26.02
CA GLY A 15 -15.65 -6.60 24.63
C GLY A 15 -16.65 -7.74 24.50
N ASN A 16 -17.02 -8.05 23.26
CA ASN A 16 -17.91 -9.17 22.91
C ASN A 16 -19.30 -9.06 23.57
N LEU A 17 -19.84 -7.85 23.65
CA LEU A 17 -21.21 -7.62 24.07
C LEU A 17 -22.17 -7.87 22.90
N ALA A 18 -23.32 -8.49 23.18
CA ALA A 18 -24.37 -8.65 22.19
C ALA A 18 -25.01 -7.28 21.87
N ASP A 19 -25.49 -7.06 20.64
CA ASP A 19 -26.05 -5.77 20.20
C ASP A 19 -27.23 -5.26 21.04
N LYS A 20 -27.92 -6.14 21.77
CA LYS A 20 -29.02 -5.80 22.68
C LYS A 20 -28.58 -5.47 24.11
N THR A 21 -27.28 -5.55 24.41
CA THR A 21 -26.75 -5.33 25.76
C THR A 21 -26.77 -3.85 26.10
N ALA A 22 -27.30 -3.48 27.25
CA ALA A 22 -27.37 -2.09 27.73
C ALA A 22 -26.59 -1.91 29.05
N ASN A 23 -26.39 -0.65 29.46
CA ASN A 23 -25.74 -0.32 30.74
C ASN A 23 -26.39 -1.03 31.93
N GLY A 24 -27.71 -1.25 31.88
CA GLY A 24 -28.46 -1.96 32.92
C GLY A 24 -28.10 -3.44 33.06
N ASP A 25 -27.56 -4.08 32.02
CA ASP A 25 -27.13 -5.48 32.06
C ASP A 25 -25.70 -5.62 32.59
N ILE A 26 -24.87 -4.59 32.38
CA ILE A 26 -23.44 -4.63 32.67
C ILE A 26 -23.13 -4.04 34.04
N LYS A 27 -23.68 -2.87 34.37
CA LYS A 27 -23.36 -2.16 35.61
C LYS A 27 -23.55 -3.02 36.88
N PRO A 28 -24.67 -3.78 37.06
CA PRO A 28 -24.89 -4.59 38.26
C PRO A 28 -23.90 -5.75 38.42
N LEU A 29 -23.28 -6.21 37.32
CA LEU A 29 -22.27 -7.28 37.38
C LEU A 29 -20.98 -6.76 38.04
N PHE A 30 -20.57 -5.53 37.69
CA PHE A 30 -19.35 -4.92 38.20
C PHE A 30 -19.53 -4.32 39.60
N GLU A 31 -20.74 -3.87 39.95
CA GLU A 31 -21.06 -3.37 41.30
C GLU A 31 -20.84 -4.42 42.42
N LYS A 32 -20.84 -5.73 42.09
CA LYS A 32 -20.53 -6.81 43.04
C LYS A 32 -19.09 -6.81 43.53
N TYR A 33 -18.17 -6.22 42.77
CA TYR A 33 -16.73 -6.23 43.04
C TYR A 33 -16.22 -4.89 43.57
N GLY A 34 -17.05 -3.84 43.51
CA GLY A 34 -16.74 -2.52 44.04
C GLY A 34 -17.65 -1.44 43.46
N LYS A 35 -17.48 -0.20 43.91
CA LYS A 35 -18.29 0.92 43.44
C LYS A 35 -17.95 1.27 41.99
N VAL A 36 -18.95 1.19 41.12
CA VAL A 36 -18.87 1.64 39.72
C VAL A 36 -19.12 3.14 39.67
N VAL A 37 -18.12 3.89 39.23
CA VAL A 37 -18.19 5.35 39.05
C VAL A 37 -18.92 5.69 37.75
N GLU A 38 -18.69 4.93 36.68
CA GLU A 38 -19.27 5.16 35.36
C GLU A 38 -19.33 3.85 34.57
N CYS A 39 -20.39 3.67 33.77
CA CYS A 39 -20.58 2.50 32.92
C CYS A 39 -21.23 2.93 31.60
N ASP A 40 -20.55 2.67 30.49
CA ASP A 40 -21.00 3.01 29.14
C ASP A 40 -20.92 1.79 28.24
N VAL A 41 -22.03 1.43 27.60
CA VAL A 41 -22.12 0.37 26.60
C VAL A 41 -22.38 1.00 25.24
N VAL A 42 -21.51 0.68 24.29
CA VAL A 42 -21.52 1.17 22.92
C VAL A 42 -21.51 -0.03 21.97
N LYS A 43 -22.68 -0.38 21.45
CA LYS A 43 -22.87 -1.51 20.52
C LYS A 43 -22.32 -2.82 21.11
N ASN A 44 -21.21 -3.31 20.57
CA ASN A 44 -20.61 -4.61 20.88
C ASN A 44 -19.49 -4.54 21.94
N TYR A 45 -19.30 -3.38 22.58
CA TYR A 45 -18.33 -3.21 23.66
C TYR A 45 -18.80 -2.16 24.68
N GLY A 46 -18.11 -2.05 25.80
CA GLY A 46 -18.38 -1.06 26.82
C GLY A 46 -17.17 -0.75 27.69
N PHE A 47 -17.33 0.23 28.57
CA PHE A 47 -16.35 0.61 29.56
C PHE A 47 -17.00 0.71 30.93
N VAL A 48 -16.28 0.26 31.95
CA VAL A 48 -16.65 0.42 33.35
C VAL A 48 -15.50 1.07 34.10
N HIS A 49 -15.77 2.18 34.78
CA HIS A 49 -14.81 2.83 35.67
C HIS A 49 -15.09 2.42 37.11
N MET A 50 -14.14 1.72 37.71
CA MET A 50 -14.18 1.34 39.12
C MET A 50 -13.52 2.43 39.97
N GLU A 51 -14.04 2.68 41.16
CA GLU A 51 -13.44 3.65 42.10
C GLU A 51 -12.03 3.25 42.52
N ASN A 52 -11.76 1.93 42.62
CA ASN A 52 -10.51 1.36 43.09
C ASN A 52 -9.91 0.38 42.08
N GLU A 53 -8.58 0.39 41.92
CA GLU A 53 -7.85 -0.53 41.03
C GLU A 53 -7.96 -2.00 41.47
N GLU A 54 -7.91 -2.26 42.78
CA GLU A 54 -8.06 -3.62 43.33
C GLU A 54 -9.43 -4.22 42.99
N ALA A 55 -10.50 -3.43 43.16
CA ALA A 55 -11.86 -3.82 42.76
C ALA A 55 -11.96 -4.09 41.25
N GLY A 56 -11.26 -3.29 40.44
CA GLY A 56 -11.29 -3.46 38.99
C GLY A 56 -10.52 -4.68 38.48
N ARG A 57 -9.37 -5.01 39.07
CA ARG A 57 -8.65 -6.25 38.75
C ARG A 57 -9.43 -7.49 39.21
N ASN A 58 -10.06 -7.42 40.38
CA ASN A 58 -10.92 -8.49 40.88
C ASN A 58 -12.16 -8.71 39.97
N ALA A 59 -12.79 -7.62 39.50
CA ALA A 59 -13.87 -7.68 38.53
C ALA A 59 -13.44 -8.32 37.20
N ILE A 60 -12.26 -7.95 36.67
CA ILE A 60 -11.72 -8.55 35.45
C ILE A 60 -11.52 -10.06 35.62
N GLN A 61 -10.90 -10.49 36.71
CA GLN A 61 -10.58 -11.90 36.94
C GLN A 61 -11.84 -12.79 37.00
N ASN A 62 -12.94 -12.27 37.54
CA ASN A 62 -14.16 -13.05 37.75
C ASN A 62 -15.22 -12.87 36.65
N LEU A 63 -15.22 -11.74 35.93
CA LEU A 63 -16.21 -11.44 34.89
C LEU A 63 -15.70 -11.69 33.48
N ASN A 64 -14.40 -11.90 33.27
CA ASN A 64 -13.88 -12.30 31.97
C ASN A 64 -14.39 -13.71 31.60
N GLY A 65 -15.12 -13.81 30.49
CA GLY A 65 -15.81 -15.02 30.04
C GLY A 65 -17.24 -15.18 30.59
N HIS A 66 -17.74 -14.23 31.38
CA HIS A 66 -19.10 -14.30 31.94
C HIS A 66 -20.17 -14.18 30.84
N MET A 67 -21.18 -15.03 30.87
CA MET A 67 -22.24 -15.04 29.86
C MET A 67 -23.22 -13.88 30.09
N VAL A 68 -23.28 -12.94 29.14
CA VAL A 68 -24.30 -11.89 29.08
C VAL A 68 -25.06 -12.06 27.77
N HIS A 69 -26.39 -12.23 27.87
CA HIS A 69 -27.26 -12.45 26.71
C HIS A 69 -26.83 -13.61 25.79
N GLY A 70 -26.16 -14.63 26.35
CA GLY A 70 -25.66 -15.80 25.61
C GLY A 70 -24.30 -15.60 24.94
N GLN A 71 -23.62 -14.47 25.16
CA GLN A 71 -22.24 -14.24 24.70
C GLN A 71 -21.28 -14.09 25.89
N PRO A 72 -20.08 -14.71 25.83
CA PRO A 72 -19.07 -14.55 26.88
C PRO A 72 -18.41 -13.18 26.74
N ILE A 73 -18.56 -12.32 27.74
CA ILE A 73 -17.97 -10.98 27.71
C ILE A 73 -16.46 -11.04 27.95
N LYS A 74 -15.69 -10.18 27.28
CA LYS A 74 -14.23 -10.09 27.48
C LYS A 74 -13.90 -8.89 28.36
N CYS A 75 -13.39 -9.09 29.57
CA CYS A 75 -13.04 -8.01 30.49
C CYS A 75 -11.53 -7.79 30.53
N GLU A 76 -11.05 -6.57 30.30
CA GLU A 76 -9.62 -6.23 30.33
C GLU A 76 -9.40 -4.83 30.94
N ALA A 77 -8.22 -4.58 31.51
CA ALA A 77 -7.86 -3.23 31.93
C ALA A 77 -7.76 -2.34 30.69
N ALA A 78 -8.49 -1.22 30.66
CA ALA A 78 -8.52 -0.35 29.50
C ALA A 78 -7.15 0.35 29.36
N LYS A 79 -6.44 0.05 28.27
CA LYS A 79 -5.23 0.77 27.88
C LYS A 79 -5.63 2.19 27.49
N SER A 80 -5.51 3.15 28.41
CA SER A 80 -5.66 4.56 28.06
C SER A 80 -4.62 4.89 27.00
N ARG A 81 -5.00 5.53 25.88
CA ARG A 81 -4.05 6.25 25.02
C ARG A 81 -3.41 7.28 25.94
N LYS A 82 -2.23 6.98 26.49
CA LYS A 82 -1.48 7.95 27.28
C LYS A 82 -1.19 9.12 26.34
N GLY A 83 -1.80 10.28 26.62
CA GLY A 83 -1.34 11.53 26.03
C GLY A 83 0.16 11.71 26.33
N PRO A 84 0.89 12.49 25.51
CA PRO A 84 2.31 12.68 25.69
C PRO A 84 2.62 13.14 27.11
N ASN A 85 3.68 12.57 27.69
CA ASN A 85 4.10 12.76 29.08
C ASN A 85 4.75 14.14 29.33
N THR A 86 4.54 15.10 28.43
CA THR A 86 5.10 16.45 28.47
C THR A 86 4.07 17.46 28.96
N PRO A 87 4.44 18.37 29.87
CA PRO A 87 3.54 19.44 30.32
C PRO A 87 3.19 20.33 29.12
N THR A 88 1.90 20.55 28.88
CA THR A 88 1.39 21.43 27.82
C THR A 88 0.57 22.56 28.41
N THR A 89 0.61 23.72 27.78
CA THR A 89 -0.25 24.85 28.08
C THR A 89 -1.38 24.92 27.07
N LYS A 90 -2.61 24.92 27.56
CA LYS A 90 -3.81 25.02 26.74
C LYS A 90 -4.13 26.48 26.46
N ILE A 91 -4.32 26.82 25.20
CA ILE A 91 -4.70 28.15 24.73
C ILE A 91 -6.09 28.08 24.11
N PHE A 92 -6.93 29.06 24.43
CA PHE A 92 -8.24 29.24 23.81
C PHE A 92 -8.12 30.18 22.61
N VAL A 93 -8.72 29.79 21.48
CA VAL A 93 -8.79 30.57 20.25
C VAL A 93 -10.25 30.78 19.89
N GLY A 94 -10.80 31.97 20.06
CA GLY A 94 -12.19 32.31 19.77
C GLY A 94 -12.35 33.21 18.55
N ASN A 95 -13.61 33.47 18.18
CA ASN A 95 -13.99 34.32 17.06
C ASN A 95 -13.48 33.79 15.70
N LEU A 96 -13.51 32.48 15.55
CA LEU A 96 -13.21 31.78 14.30
C LEU A 96 -14.46 31.67 13.43
N THR A 97 -14.28 31.57 12.12
CA THR A 97 -15.39 31.36 11.18
C THR A 97 -15.56 29.86 10.87
N ASP A 98 -16.69 29.45 10.30
CA ASP A 98 -16.91 28.05 9.89
C ASP A 98 -15.93 27.58 8.78
N ASN A 99 -15.31 28.54 8.09
CA ASN A 99 -14.29 28.30 7.07
C ASN A 99 -12.90 28.04 7.67
N THR A 100 -12.65 28.53 8.89
CA THR A 100 -11.34 28.39 9.53
C THR A 100 -11.13 26.94 9.98
N LYS A 101 -10.08 26.28 9.47
CA LYS A 101 -9.78 24.87 9.77
C LYS A 101 -8.60 24.71 10.72
N ALA A 102 -8.59 23.61 11.46
CA ALA A 102 -7.56 23.31 12.47
C ALA A 102 -6.11 23.41 11.93
N PRO A 103 -5.79 22.98 10.69
CA PRO A 103 -4.45 23.15 10.13
C PRO A 103 -3.99 24.62 10.03
N GLN A 104 -4.89 25.54 9.65
CA GLN A 104 -4.59 26.97 9.49
C GLN A 104 -4.30 27.62 10.85
N VAL A 105 -5.08 27.29 11.88
CA VAL A 105 -4.81 27.74 13.26
C VAL A 105 -3.52 27.12 13.78
N ARG A 106 -3.30 25.83 13.55
CA ARG A 106 -2.07 25.14 13.96
C ARG A 106 -0.81 25.81 13.39
N GLU A 107 -0.82 26.21 12.12
CA GLU A 107 0.32 26.86 11.47
C GLU A 107 0.64 28.22 12.10
N LEU A 108 -0.37 28.99 12.51
CA LEU A 108 -0.17 30.27 13.19
C LEU A 108 0.50 30.10 14.56
N PHE A 109 0.08 29.08 15.33
CA PHE A 109 0.64 28.79 16.66
C PHE A 109 1.99 28.06 16.61
N ALA A 110 2.30 27.36 15.51
CA ALA A 110 3.57 26.65 15.33
C ALA A 110 4.80 27.59 15.37
N LYS A 111 4.62 28.88 15.09
CA LYS A 111 5.68 29.90 15.17
C LYS A 111 6.15 30.20 16.60
N TYR A 112 5.34 29.87 17.60
CA TYR A 112 5.59 30.19 19.01
C TYR A 112 5.85 28.93 19.86
N GLY A 113 5.92 27.75 19.23
CA GLY A 113 6.27 26.50 19.89
C GLY A 113 5.64 25.27 19.22
N THR A 114 5.97 24.09 19.75
CA THR A 114 5.45 22.82 19.27
C THR A 114 3.96 22.68 19.62
N VAL A 115 3.09 22.72 18.60
CA VAL A 115 1.66 22.43 18.75
C VAL A 115 1.42 20.93 18.79
N VAL A 116 1.09 20.43 19.99
CA VAL A 116 0.81 19.03 20.30
C VAL A 116 -0.58 18.63 19.80
N GLU A 117 -1.58 19.49 19.98
CA GLU A 117 -2.97 19.26 19.59
C GLU A 117 -3.65 20.58 19.23
N CYS A 118 -4.53 20.56 18.23
CA CYS A 118 -5.30 21.72 17.80
C CYS A 118 -6.70 21.27 17.37
N ASP A 119 -7.71 21.61 18.17
CA ASP A 119 -9.10 21.27 17.91
C ASP A 119 -9.91 22.53 17.64
N ILE A 120 -10.70 22.54 16.57
CA ILE A 120 -11.68 23.61 16.31
C ILE A 120 -13.09 23.04 16.49
N VAL A 121 -13.87 23.69 17.34
CA VAL A 121 -15.27 23.42 17.59
C VAL A 121 -16.08 24.64 17.16
N ARG A 122 -16.58 24.60 15.91
CA ARG A 122 -17.36 25.69 15.29
C ARG A 122 -16.56 26.99 15.24
N ASN A 123 -16.94 27.98 16.05
CA ASN A 123 -16.43 29.34 16.07
C ASN A 123 -15.33 29.59 17.13
N TYR A 124 -14.84 28.53 17.77
CA TYR A 124 -13.70 28.60 18.68
C TYR A 124 -12.92 27.28 18.65
N GLY A 125 -11.71 27.27 19.22
CA GLY A 125 -10.84 26.12 19.27
C GLY A 125 -9.89 26.15 20.46
N PHE A 126 -9.15 25.06 20.63
CA PHE A 126 -8.13 24.91 21.66
C PHE A 126 -6.83 24.44 21.03
N VAL A 127 -5.73 25.05 21.45
CA VAL A 127 -4.38 24.69 21.03
C VAL A 127 -3.60 24.26 22.26
N HIS A 128 -3.00 23.07 22.23
CA HIS A 128 -2.06 22.61 23.25
C HIS A 128 -0.65 22.85 22.75
N LEU A 129 0.03 23.81 23.37
CA LEU A 129 1.44 24.10 23.13
C LEU A 129 2.28 23.43 24.21
N GLU A 130 3.43 22.90 23.85
CA GLU A 130 4.41 22.40 24.83
C GLU A 130 4.83 23.51 25.80
N ALA A 131 5.09 23.18 27.08
CA ALA A 131 5.42 24.16 28.12
C ALA A 131 6.72 24.95 27.85
N THR A 132 7.55 24.50 26.92
CA THR A 132 8.75 25.18 26.42
C THR A 132 8.45 26.27 25.39
N GLY A 133 7.20 26.39 24.92
CA GLY A 133 6.79 27.41 23.95
C GLY A 133 6.51 28.79 24.57
N ASP A 134 6.64 29.83 23.74
CA ASP A 134 6.44 31.24 24.11
C ASP A 134 4.95 31.61 24.13
N VAL A 135 4.20 31.01 25.06
CA VAL A 135 2.72 31.14 25.17
C VAL A 135 2.27 32.59 25.32
N ASN A 136 3.00 33.41 26.07
CA ASN A 136 2.64 34.81 26.30
C ASN A 136 2.82 35.66 25.02
N ASP A 137 3.83 35.36 24.21
CA ASP A 137 4.07 36.05 22.94
C ASP A 137 3.07 35.62 21.88
N ALA A 138 2.73 34.32 21.84
CA ALA A 138 1.64 33.81 21.01
C ALA A 138 0.32 34.54 21.30
N ILE A 139 -0.02 34.73 22.58
CA ILE A 139 -1.25 35.45 22.97
C ILE A 139 -1.16 36.93 22.58
N LYS A 140 -0.02 37.58 22.81
CA LYS A 140 0.14 39.01 22.53
C LYS A 140 0.06 39.34 21.05
N GLU A 141 0.64 38.50 20.18
CA GLU A 141 0.72 38.75 18.74
C GLU A 141 -0.48 38.19 17.95
N LEU A 142 -1.01 37.03 18.35
CA LEU A 142 -2.12 36.40 17.62
C LEU A 142 -3.48 36.94 18.08
N ASN A 143 -3.60 37.48 19.29
CA ASN A 143 -4.87 38.08 19.74
C ASN A 143 -5.17 39.36 18.96
N GLY A 144 -6.27 39.35 18.19
CA GLY A 144 -6.68 40.41 17.28
C GLY A 144 -6.22 40.21 15.83
N GLN A 145 -5.47 39.14 15.53
CA GLN A 145 -5.04 38.85 14.16
C GLN A 145 -6.24 38.49 13.28
N MET A 146 -6.30 39.07 12.08
CA MET A 146 -7.39 38.81 11.13
C MET A 146 -7.22 37.43 10.48
N VAL A 147 -8.16 36.52 10.72
CA VAL A 147 -8.29 35.23 10.03
C VAL A 147 -9.68 35.13 9.43
N ASP A 148 -9.74 34.87 8.12
CA ASP A 148 -10.97 34.81 7.33
C ASP A 148 -11.87 36.05 7.50
N GLY A 149 -11.25 37.22 7.63
CA GLY A 149 -11.94 38.50 7.77
C GLY A 149 -12.46 38.83 9.18
N GLN A 150 -12.18 37.99 10.18
CA GLN A 150 -12.51 38.26 11.59
C GLN A 150 -11.26 38.29 12.49
N PRO A 151 -11.20 39.19 13.48
CA PRO A 151 -10.09 39.22 14.43
C PRO A 151 -10.21 38.05 15.42
N MET A 152 -9.25 37.13 15.41
CA MET A 152 -9.26 36.01 16.35
C MET A 152 -9.02 36.48 17.78
N LYS A 153 -9.60 35.78 18.76
CA LYS A 153 -9.40 36.06 20.18
C LYS A 153 -8.52 34.98 20.81
N VAL A 154 -7.32 35.32 21.24
CA VAL A 154 -6.36 34.34 21.81
C VAL A 154 -6.12 34.65 23.28
N GLN A 155 -6.32 33.67 24.17
CA GLN A 155 -6.15 33.82 25.62
C GLN A 155 -5.70 32.51 26.26
N ILE A 156 -5.01 32.56 27.41
CA ILE A 156 -4.74 31.36 28.21
C ILE A 156 -6.08 30.70 28.53
N SER A 157 -6.20 29.40 28.25
CA SER A 157 -7.42 28.68 28.54
C SER A 157 -7.60 28.58 30.06
N THR A 158 -8.65 29.20 30.57
CA THR A 158 -9.12 29.01 31.95
C THR A 158 -9.77 27.64 32.18
N SER A 159 -9.99 26.86 31.09
CA SER A 159 -10.54 25.52 31.20
C SER A 159 -9.50 24.53 31.73
N ARG A 160 -9.64 24.15 33.01
CA ARG A 160 -9.03 22.91 33.52
C ARG A 160 -9.53 21.73 32.69
N VAL A 161 -8.70 20.70 32.54
CA VAL A 161 -9.03 19.43 31.86
C VAL A 161 -10.43 18.99 32.32
N ARG A 162 -11.38 18.91 31.38
CA ARG A 162 -12.79 18.65 31.69
C ARG A 162 -12.92 17.20 32.13
N GLN A 163 -13.37 16.98 33.36
CA GLN A 163 -13.60 15.62 33.87
C GLN A 163 -14.96 15.02 33.45
N ARG A 164 -15.84 15.77 32.76
CA ARG A 164 -17.13 15.28 32.24
C ARG A 164 -17.57 16.03 30.96
N PRO A 165 -18.23 15.38 29.98
CA PRO A 165 -18.93 16.05 28.89
C PRO A 165 -20.35 16.47 29.31
N GLY A 166 -20.66 17.75 29.18
CA GLY A 166 -22.02 18.28 29.32
C GLY A 166 -22.28 19.03 30.63
N MET A 167 -21.97 20.32 30.66
CA MET A 167 -22.83 21.39 31.19
C MET A 167 -22.17 22.74 30.85
N GLY A 168 -22.88 23.57 30.10
CA GLY A 168 -22.72 25.02 30.18
C GLY A 168 -23.40 25.53 31.45
N ASP A 169 -23.17 26.80 31.77
CA ASP A 169 -23.77 27.46 32.94
C ASP A 169 -25.32 27.34 32.92
N PRO A 170 -25.99 26.93 34.02
CA PRO A 170 -27.46 26.78 34.07
C PRO A 170 -28.23 28.08 33.93
N GLU A 171 -27.57 29.24 33.98
CA GLU A 171 -28.24 30.53 34.05
C GLU A 171 -28.86 31.01 32.74
N GLN A 172 -28.37 30.56 31.56
CA GLN A 172 -28.91 31.02 30.28
C GLN A 172 -28.89 29.94 29.18
N CYS A 173 -30.09 29.57 28.71
CA CYS A 173 -30.27 28.74 27.53
C CYS A 173 -29.71 29.45 26.28
N TYR A 174 -28.71 28.87 25.63
CA TYR A 174 -28.00 29.46 24.49
C TYR A 174 -28.90 29.73 23.26
N ARG A 175 -30.07 29.08 23.13
CA ARG A 175 -31.03 29.34 22.03
C ARG A 175 -32.01 30.48 22.29
N CYS A 176 -32.31 30.79 23.55
CA CYS A 176 -33.38 31.75 23.86
C CYS A 176 -33.06 32.76 24.97
N GLY A 177 -31.87 32.67 25.57
CA GLY A 177 -31.39 33.57 26.62
C GLY A 177 -32.07 33.43 27.97
N ARG A 178 -33.02 32.50 28.15
CA ARG A 178 -33.73 32.31 29.43
C ARG A 178 -33.09 31.20 30.27
N GLY A 179 -32.99 31.41 31.58
CA GLY A 179 -32.53 30.39 32.52
C GLY A 179 -33.55 29.26 32.74
N GLY A 180 -33.10 28.19 33.40
CA GLY A 180 -33.97 27.12 33.90
C GLY A 180 -34.26 25.97 32.93
N HIS A 181 -33.64 25.92 31.74
CA HIS A 181 -33.71 24.76 30.84
C HIS A 181 -32.51 24.69 29.89
N TRP A 182 -32.21 23.49 29.39
CA TRP A 182 -31.11 23.28 28.45
C TRP A 182 -31.50 23.65 27.02
N SER A 183 -30.51 24.03 26.20
CA SER A 183 -30.72 24.32 24.76
C SER A 183 -31.37 23.17 23.98
N LYS A 184 -31.27 21.93 24.49
CA LYS A 184 -31.87 20.72 23.90
C LYS A 184 -33.36 20.57 24.27
N GLU A 185 -33.81 21.26 25.31
CA GLU A 185 -35.17 21.25 25.86
C GLU A 185 -35.89 22.58 25.57
N CYS A 186 -35.36 23.38 24.63
CA CYS A 186 -35.87 24.72 24.35
C CYS A 186 -37.24 24.66 23.64
N PRO A 187 -38.33 25.21 24.22
CA PRO A 187 -39.69 25.11 23.67
C PRO A 187 -39.92 25.81 22.33
N LYS A 188 -38.97 26.62 21.84
CA LYS A 188 -39.08 27.37 20.58
C LYS A 188 -38.83 26.52 19.31
N GLY A 189 -38.68 25.20 19.42
CA GLY A 189 -38.41 24.30 18.30
C GLY A 189 -39.62 23.88 17.47
N GLY A 190 -40.67 24.71 17.33
CA GLY A 190 -41.88 24.36 16.60
C GLY A 190 -42.42 25.51 15.74
N MET A 191 -42.74 25.17 14.48
CA MET A 191 -43.49 25.91 13.45
C MET A 191 -42.71 26.74 12.42
N GLY A 192 -42.81 26.26 11.18
CA GLY A 192 -42.59 26.97 9.92
C GLY A 192 -43.07 26.11 8.74
N GLY A 193 -44.39 25.91 8.62
CA GLY A 193 -45.06 25.41 7.38
C GLY A 193 -45.41 26.57 6.44
N GLY A 194 -45.74 26.41 5.16
CA GLY A 194 -46.07 25.26 4.30
C GLY A 194 -45.90 25.64 2.80
N PRO A 195 -46.75 25.21 1.83
CA PRO A 195 -47.82 24.20 1.85
C PRO A 195 -47.72 23.12 0.74
N ASP A 196 -48.49 22.04 0.95
CA ASP A 196 -48.73 20.88 0.09
C ASP A 196 -49.33 21.15 -1.30
N ARG A 197 -49.07 20.24 -2.24
CA ARG A 197 -50.06 19.75 -3.23
C ARG A 197 -49.86 18.25 -3.51
N ASN A 198 -50.85 17.47 -3.07
CA ASN A 198 -51.38 16.18 -3.60
C ASN A 198 -50.37 15.08 -4.02
N GLY A 199 -50.47 13.83 -3.55
CA GLY A 199 -51.55 13.16 -2.84
C GLY A 199 -51.40 11.65 -2.99
N PHE A 200 -52.22 10.93 -2.21
CA PHE A 200 -52.49 9.49 -2.20
C PHE A 200 -51.64 8.61 -1.28
N ARG A 201 -52.27 8.31 -0.12
CA ARG A 201 -52.70 6.97 0.36
C ARG A 201 -51.64 5.86 0.43
N ASP A 202 -51.59 4.99 1.43
CA ASP A 202 -52.35 4.73 2.65
C ASP A 202 -51.50 3.68 3.39
N ARG A 203 -51.57 3.71 4.72
CA ARG A 203 -51.50 2.59 5.69
C ARG A 203 -50.37 1.53 5.63
N MET A 204 -49.57 1.34 6.68
CA MET A 204 -49.82 0.87 8.07
C MET A 204 -49.49 -0.63 8.23
N PHE A 205 -48.69 -0.94 9.27
CA PHE A 205 -48.19 -2.24 9.77
C PHE A 205 -47.10 -2.91 8.89
N GLY A 206 -45.92 -3.37 9.35
CA GLY A 206 -45.44 -3.76 10.67
C GLY A 206 -45.08 -5.26 10.66
N ARG A 207 -43.79 -5.64 10.56
CA ARG A 207 -43.15 -6.79 11.27
C ARG A 207 -41.71 -7.09 10.81
N ASP A 208 -40.92 -7.42 11.83
CA ASP A 208 -39.66 -8.16 12.00
C ASP A 208 -38.72 -8.59 10.84
N PRO A 209 -37.40 -8.68 11.12
CA PRO A 209 -36.35 -9.08 10.20
C PRO A 209 -35.94 -10.57 10.33
N TYR A 210 -35.40 -11.12 9.22
CA TYR A 210 -34.68 -12.38 9.00
C TYR A 210 -35.44 -13.59 8.36
N PRO A 211 -34.86 -14.19 7.29
CA PRO A 211 -35.28 -15.47 6.71
C PRO A 211 -34.54 -16.69 7.33
N PRO A 212 -35.11 -17.92 7.24
CA PRO A 212 -34.56 -19.16 7.82
C PRO A 212 -33.53 -19.90 6.92
N PRO A 213 -32.75 -20.87 7.47
CA PRO A 213 -31.61 -21.54 6.81
C PRO A 213 -31.98 -22.79 5.96
N PRO A 214 -31.06 -23.34 5.14
CA PRO A 214 -31.32 -24.45 4.22
C PRO A 214 -31.09 -25.86 4.84
N PRO A 215 -31.70 -26.94 4.29
CA PRO A 215 -31.50 -28.31 4.77
C PRO A 215 -30.46 -29.15 3.98
N PRO A 216 -29.90 -30.25 4.55
CA PRO A 216 -28.85 -31.12 3.96
C PRO A 216 -29.39 -32.37 3.20
N PRO A 217 -28.52 -33.21 2.56
CA PRO A 217 -28.81 -33.84 1.27
C PRO A 217 -28.78 -35.38 1.24
N PHE A 218 -29.90 -36.07 1.03
CA PHE A 218 -29.91 -37.46 0.50
C PHE A 218 -31.33 -37.89 0.09
N LEU A 219 -31.61 -37.95 -1.22
CA LEU A 219 -32.31 -39.05 -1.89
C LEU A 219 -32.33 -38.79 -3.40
N ARG A 220 -31.48 -39.57 -4.05
CA ARG A 220 -31.19 -39.66 -5.47
C ARG A 220 -32.24 -40.56 -6.15
N ASP A 221 -32.44 -40.31 -7.45
CA ASP A 221 -32.90 -41.26 -8.47
C ASP A 221 -34.34 -41.80 -8.45
N ARG A 222 -35.18 -41.24 -9.33
CA ARG A 222 -35.70 -41.92 -10.54
C ARG A 222 -36.84 -41.12 -11.18
N LEU A 223 -36.57 -40.51 -12.33
CA LEU A 223 -37.23 -40.88 -13.59
C LEU A 223 -36.40 -40.33 -14.77
N MET A 224 -35.38 -41.11 -15.12
CA MET A 224 -34.68 -41.05 -16.40
C MET A 224 -35.60 -41.55 -17.52
N GLY A 225 -35.49 -40.93 -18.67
CA GLY A 225 -35.63 -41.59 -19.97
C GLY A 225 -35.04 -40.64 -21.01
N GLY A 226 -33.99 -40.94 -21.76
CA GLY A 226 -33.13 -42.10 -22.01
C GLY A 226 -32.21 -41.62 -23.15
N GLY A 227 -31.06 -42.16 -23.48
CA GLY A 227 -30.35 -43.36 -23.12
C GLY A 227 -29.38 -43.59 -24.29
N ARG A 228 -28.11 -43.89 -23.99
CA ARG A 228 -27.26 -44.90 -24.65
C ARG A 228 -25.86 -44.86 -24.02
N PHE A 229 -25.68 -45.86 -23.15
CA PHE A 229 -24.46 -46.44 -22.59
C PHE A 229 -23.60 -47.08 -23.70
N GLY A 230 -22.34 -47.50 -23.51
CA GLY A 230 -21.52 -47.75 -22.32
C GLY A 230 -20.02 -47.58 -22.64
N ASP A 231 -19.03 -48.01 -21.83
CA ASP A 231 -19.04 -48.93 -20.70
C ASP A 231 -17.99 -48.54 -19.65
N TYR A 232 -18.35 -48.85 -18.41
CA TYR A 232 -17.58 -48.93 -17.16
C TYR A 232 -16.75 -50.24 -17.20
N GLU A 233 -15.61 -50.44 -16.54
CA GLU A 233 -15.56 -50.79 -15.11
C GLU A 233 -14.12 -51.18 -14.66
N SER A 234 -13.93 -51.17 -13.33
CA SER A 234 -12.85 -51.75 -12.50
C SER A 234 -11.64 -50.84 -12.22
N TYR A 235 -11.07 -50.71 -11.02
CA TYR A 235 -11.29 -51.36 -9.72
C TYR A 235 -10.54 -50.51 -8.65
N TYR A 236 -11.09 -50.34 -7.45
CA TYR A 236 -10.32 -49.90 -6.27
C TYR A 236 -9.43 -51.07 -5.80
N ASP A 237 -8.11 -50.93 -5.82
CA ASP A 237 -7.18 -51.21 -4.70
C ASP A 237 -5.71 -51.30 -5.15
N ARG A 238 -4.86 -50.39 -4.66
CA ARG A 238 -3.61 -50.74 -3.93
C ARG A 238 -2.86 -49.51 -3.45
N ARG A 239 -2.52 -49.54 -2.16
CA ARG A 239 -1.47 -48.74 -1.52
C ARG A 239 -0.10 -49.00 -2.16
N GLY A 240 0.75 -47.97 -2.16
CA GLY A 240 2.20 -48.11 -1.98
C GLY A 240 3.08 -47.40 -3.01
N PHE A 241 3.92 -46.50 -2.48
CA PHE A 241 5.15 -45.92 -3.02
C PHE A 241 5.10 -44.59 -3.80
N GLU A 242 6.03 -43.74 -3.38
CA GLU A 242 6.28 -42.34 -3.71
C GLU A 242 6.58 -42.13 -5.20
N ASP A 243 6.04 -41.06 -5.80
CA ASP A 243 6.50 -40.55 -7.09
C ASP A 243 6.54 -39.01 -7.06
N THR A 244 7.77 -38.48 -6.98
CA THR A 244 8.09 -37.05 -6.92
C THR A 244 8.28 -36.49 -8.33
N ARG A 245 7.19 -36.21 -9.04
CA ARG A 245 7.23 -35.52 -10.35
C ARG A 245 6.26 -34.35 -10.43
N ASP A 246 6.80 -33.22 -10.88
CA ASP A 246 6.17 -31.91 -10.95
C ASP A 246 5.05 -31.81 -12.00
N LEU A 247 4.07 -30.95 -11.72
CA LEU A 247 2.89 -30.67 -12.56
C LEU A 247 3.23 -30.08 -13.95
N TYR A 248 4.49 -29.73 -14.21
CA TYR A 248 4.97 -29.20 -15.49
C TYR A 248 5.16 -30.29 -16.57
N GLU A 249 5.49 -31.54 -16.21
CA GLU A 249 5.70 -32.62 -17.19
C GLU A 249 4.39 -33.20 -17.75
N ARG A 250 3.27 -33.05 -17.03
CA ARG A 250 1.98 -33.67 -17.39
C ARG A 250 1.28 -33.05 -18.59
N ARG A 251 1.77 -31.92 -19.14
CA ARG A 251 1.08 -31.20 -20.24
C ARG A 251 1.81 -31.11 -21.56
N PHE A 252 3.05 -31.59 -21.66
CA PHE A 252 3.80 -31.61 -22.92
C PHE A 252 4.68 -32.85 -23.03
N SER A 253 4.06 -33.96 -23.43
CA SER A 253 4.75 -35.09 -24.05
C SER A 253 3.97 -35.50 -25.29
N GLY A 254 4.52 -35.20 -26.46
CA GLY A 254 3.90 -35.59 -27.73
C GLY A 254 4.27 -34.71 -28.92
N MET A 255 5.55 -34.66 -29.29
CA MET A 255 5.95 -34.61 -30.71
C MET A 255 7.44 -34.89 -30.83
N GLY A 256 7.77 -36.15 -31.08
CA GLY A 256 9.10 -36.59 -31.42
C GLY A 256 9.42 -36.33 -32.90
N SER A 257 10.62 -35.80 -33.11
CA SER A 257 11.55 -36.00 -34.23
C SER A 257 11.14 -37.00 -35.33
N MET A 258 11.18 -36.54 -36.59
CA MET A 258 11.65 -37.35 -37.72
C MET A 258 12.64 -36.54 -38.57
N ARG A 259 13.83 -37.10 -38.78
CA ARG A 259 14.85 -36.67 -39.74
C ARG A 259 14.85 -37.61 -40.96
N ASP A 260 15.26 -37.01 -42.08
CA ASP A 260 15.92 -37.55 -43.27
C ASP A 260 15.20 -38.50 -44.24
N SER A 261 15.08 -38.03 -45.49
CA SER A 261 15.66 -38.68 -46.68
C SER A 261 15.58 -37.73 -47.89
N GLY A 262 16.71 -37.59 -48.60
CA GLY A 262 16.87 -36.65 -49.72
C GLY A 262 16.33 -37.14 -51.07
N PHE A 263 16.45 -36.31 -52.11
CA PHE A 263 17.00 -36.60 -53.44
C PHE A 263 16.81 -35.40 -54.38
N SER A 264 17.80 -35.22 -55.26
CA SER A 264 18.01 -34.15 -56.25
C SER A 264 16.88 -33.91 -57.26
N ARG A 265 16.78 -32.67 -57.77
CA ARG A 265 16.90 -32.31 -59.20
C ARG A 265 16.76 -30.80 -59.41
N GLY A 266 17.65 -30.25 -60.23
CA GLY A 266 17.68 -28.82 -60.57
C GLY A 266 16.76 -28.43 -61.72
N ASN A 267 16.72 -27.12 -61.98
CA ASN A 267 16.79 -26.57 -63.33
C ASN A 267 17.10 -25.06 -63.27
N GLU A 268 18.05 -24.66 -64.11
CA GLU A 268 18.35 -23.29 -64.52
C GLU A 268 17.18 -22.67 -65.29
N TYR A 269 17.08 -21.33 -65.28
CA TYR A 269 17.13 -20.45 -66.45
C TYR A 269 17.26 -18.99 -65.97
N GLY A 270 18.29 -18.28 -66.44
CA GLY A 270 18.58 -16.89 -66.08
C GLY A 270 18.02 -15.85 -67.04
N MET A 271 18.24 -14.56 -66.75
CA MET A 271 18.83 -13.57 -67.68
C MET A 271 18.96 -12.17 -67.03
N PHE A 272 20.23 -11.70 -67.05
CA PHE A 272 20.77 -10.34 -67.19
C PHE A 272 19.90 -9.06 -67.04
N SER A 273 20.36 -8.11 -66.21
CA SER A 273 21.05 -6.89 -66.71
C SER A 273 21.61 -5.97 -65.60
N ARG A 274 22.59 -5.15 -66.01
CA ARG A 274 23.74 -4.60 -65.28
C ARG A 274 23.51 -3.22 -64.61
N ARG A 275 24.39 -2.95 -63.62
CA ARG A 275 24.71 -1.69 -62.89
C ARG A 275 25.16 -0.54 -63.83
N SER A 276 25.04 0.76 -63.48
CA SER A 276 25.99 1.61 -62.68
C SER A 276 25.65 3.13 -62.87
N PRO A 277 26.32 4.15 -62.26
CA PRO A 277 26.53 4.50 -60.84
C PRO A 277 26.29 6.06 -60.59
N PRO A 278 26.87 6.81 -59.60
CA PRO A 278 26.21 7.93 -58.90
C PRO A 278 26.74 9.34 -59.28
N PRO A 279 26.35 10.42 -58.56
CA PRO A 279 27.24 11.56 -58.37
C PRO A 279 27.62 11.80 -56.89
N SER A 280 28.90 12.11 -56.74
CA SER A 280 29.63 12.48 -55.53
C SER A 280 29.43 13.95 -55.13
N GLY A 281 29.35 14.23 -53.83
CA GLY A 281 29.48 15.57 -53.25
C GLY A 281 29.70 15.49 -51.74
N ASN A 282 30.95 15.62 -51.33
CA ASN A 282 31.47 15.50 -49.97
C ASN A 282 31.19 16.78 -49.15
N ASN A 283 30.73 16.66 -47.90
CA ASN A 283 31.21 17.47 -46.76
C ASN A 283 30.56 17.06 -45.43
N GLY A 284 31.41 16.81 -44.42
CA GLY A 284 31.10 17.16 -43.02
C GLY A 284 30.38 16.12 -42.17
N ARG A 285 31.18 15.34 -41.43
CA ARG A 285 30.82 14.57 -40.24
C ARG A 285 29.91 15.35 -39.27
N PHE A 286 28.79 14.75 -38.88
CA PHE A 286 28.52 14.23 -37.52
C PHE A 286 27.37 13.23 -37.66
N SER A 287 27.63 11.94 -37.51
CA SER A 287 26.60 10.91 -37.53
C SER A 287 25.71 11.06 -36.30
N ARG A 288 24.58 11.75 -36.45
CA ARG A 288 23.42 11.59 -35.56
C ARG A 288 22.93 10.15 -35.72
N GLY A 289 23.07 9.37 -34.66
CA GLY A 289 22.53 8.02 -34.60
C GLY A 289 21.02 8.04 -34.76
N MET A 290 20.51 7.08 -35.54
CA MET A 290 19.09 6.85 -35.81
C MET A 290 18.30 6.56 -34.52
N TYR A 291 17.78 7.62 -33.91
CA TYR A 291 16.54 7.62 -33.15
C TYR A 291 15.72 8.79 -33.70
N GLU A 292 15.25 8.67 -34.95
CA GLU A 292 14.32 9.63 -35.53
C GLU A 292 12.89 9.29 -35.10
N ASP A 293 12.26 10.32 -34.53
CA ASP A 293 10.84 10.61 -34.42
C ASP A 293 9.94 9.72 -33.54
N PHE A 294 10.00 10.04 -32.24
CA PHE A 294 8.78 10.16 -31.42
C PHE A 294 8.15 11.57 -31.51
N SER A 295 8.44 12.35 -32.55
CA SER A 295 7.62 13.52 -32.91
C SER A 295 6.32 13.06 -33.57
N ARG A 296 5.53 12.25 -32.85
CA ARG A 296 4.10 12.18 -33.14
C ARG A 296 3.48 13.43 -32.53
N ASP A 297 2.94 14.26 -33.40
CA ASP A 297 2.04 15.37 -33.08
C ASP A 297 0.93 14.92 -32.11
N SER A 298 1.24 14.98 -30.81
CA SER A 298 0.38 15.15 -29.64
C SER A 298 1.18 14.68 -28.40
N PHE A 299 2.10 15.52 -27.91
CA PHE A 299 2.60 15.41 -26.52
C PHE A 299 1.52 15.81 -25.47
N GLU A 300 0.33 16.16 -25.96
CA GLU A 300 -0.96 16.03 -25.28
C GLU A 300 -1.40 14.56 -25.43
N GLU A 301 -1.62 13.75 -24.41
CA GLU A 301 -2.00 14.03 -23.05
C GLU A 301 -1.33 12.96 -22.19
N ARG A 302 -0.89 13.32 -20.98
CA ARG A 302 -0.67 12.33 -19.91
C ARG A 302 -2.01 11.64 -19.63
N ARG A 303 -2.38 10.68 -20.48
CA ARG A 303 -3.70 10.07 -20.51
C ARG A 303 -3.83 9.06 -19.39
N GLU A 304 -5.05 8.86 -18.94
CA GLU A 304 -5.32 7.82 -17.97
C GLU A 304 -4.93 6.45 -18.52
N GLY A 305 -4.31 5.63 -17.66
CA GLY A 305 -3.89 4.27 -18.00
C GLY A 305 -2.73 4.15 -18.98
N LEU A 306 -1.84 5.15 -19.05
CA LEU A 306 -0.66 5.11 -19.92
C LEU A 306 0.40 4.08 -19.45
N LEU A 307 0.60 3.98 -18.13
CA LEU A 307 1.58 3.10 -17.49
C LEU A 307 0.86 2.05 -16.65
N LEU A 308 1.11 0.76 -16.91
CA LEU A 308 0.52 -0.34 -16.15
C LEU A 308 1.59 -1.12 -15.39
N GLY A 309 1.44 -1.16 -14.07
CA GLY A 309 2.25 -1.97 -13.16
C GLY A 309 1.55 -3.25 -12.72
N MET A 310 2.26 -4.37 -12.65
CA MET A 310 1.78 -5.61 -12.00
C MET A 310 2.76 -6.11 -10.95
N GLY A 311 2.27 -6.50 -9.78
CA GLY A 311 3.13 -7.06 -8.75
C GLY A 311 2.37 -7.54 -7.51
N ASN A 312 3.10 -7.64 -6.40
CA ASN A 312 2.58 -8.14 -5.13
C ASN A 312 2.18 -6.96 -4.23
N PRO A 313 0.87 -6.67 -4.03
CA PRO A 313 0.41 -5.67 -3.08
C PRO A 313 0.64 -6.20 -1.67
N LEU A 314 1.50 -5.53 -0.90
CA LEU A 314 1.83 -5.92 0.46
C LEU A 314 1.62 -4.74 1.41
N LEU A 315 1.07 -5.01 2.59
CA LEU A 315 1.05 -4.06 3.68
C LEU A 315 2.37 -4.18 4.45
N ASP A 316 3.17 -3.13 4.42
CA ASP A 316 4.40 -3.06 5.18
C ASP A 316 4.04 -2.81 6.65
N ILE A 317 4.52 -3.69 7.52
CA ILE A 317 4.42 -3.59 8.98
C ILE A 317 5.82 -3.28 9.47
N SER A 318 6.05 -2.00 9.76
CA SER A 318 7.39 -1.46 10.01
C SER A 318 7.59 -1.16 11.48
N ALA A 319 8.68 -1.61 12.08
CA ALA A 319 9.05 -1.22 13.44
C ALA A 319 10.56 -1.24 13.66
N THR A 320 11.03 -0.45 14.63
CA THR A 320 12.41 -0.51 15.12
C THR A 320 12.53 -1.65 16.12
N VAL A 321 13.42 -2.59 15.84
CA VAL A 321 13.67 -3.79 16.66
C VAL A 321 15.16 -3.85 17.03
N ASP A 322 15.52 -4.78 17.92
CA ASP A 322 16.92 -5.07 18.25
C ASP A 322 17.47 -6.26 17.44
N GLU A 323 18.79 -6.47 17.51
CA GLU A 323 19.43 -7.60 16.83
C GLU A 323 18.97 -8.97 17.35
N ASP A 324 18.53 -9.04 18.60
CA ASP A 324 18.09 -10.30 19.20
C ASP A 324 16.73 -10.72 18.63
N PHE A 325 15.87 -9.76 18.28
CA PHE A 325 14.65 -10.01 17.52
C PHE A 325 14.94 -10.57 16.12
N LEU A 326 15.96 -10.06 15.42
CA LEU A 326 16.38 -10.62 14.14
C LEU A 326 16.88 -12.07 14.31
N LYS A 327 17.74 -12.32 15.30
CA LYS A 327 18.26 -13.67 15.59
C LYS A 327 17.15 -14.66 15.94
N LYS A 328 16.14 -14.23 16.71
CA LYS A 328 14.98 -15.04 17.08
C LYS A 328 14.27 -15.64 15.87
N TYR A 329 14.18 -14.90 14.78
CA TYR A 329 13.52 -15.32 13.55
C TYR A 329 14.49 -15.72 12.43
N ASP A 330 15.78 -15.88 12.74
CA ASP A 330 16.81 -16.26 11.76
C ASP A 330 16.87 -15.29 10.55
N LEU A 331 16.71 -14.00 10.84
CA LEU A 331 16.77 -12.93 9.86
C LEU A 331 18.14 -12.28 9.89
N LYS A 332 18.71 -12.07 8.70
CA LYS A 332 19.95 -11.31 8.54
C LYS A 332 19.62 -9.83 8.38
N PRO A 333 20.42 -8.91 8.96
CA PRO A 333 20.30 -7.49 8.67
C PRO A 333 20.45 -7.22 7.16
N ASN A 334 19.80 -6.15 6.68
CA ASN A 334 19.89 -5.67 5.29
C ASN A 334 19.60 -6.77 4.22
N ASN A 335 18.54 -7.55 4.42
CA ASN A 335 18.19 -8.68 3.56
C ASN A 335 16.69 -8.74 3.27
N ALA A 336 16.30 -9.39 2.17
CA ALA A 336 14.90 -9.63 1.82
C ALA A 336 14.64 -11.11 1.58
N ILE A 337 13.66 -11.68 2.30
CA ILE A 337 13.27 -13.09 2.19
C ILE A 337 11.76 -13.25 2.08
N LEU A 338 11.34 -14.45 1.64
CA LEU A 338 9.95 -14.89 1.75
C LEU A 338 9.72 -15.56 3.11
N ALA A 339 8.57 -15.32 3.72
CA ALA A 339 8.23 -15.86 5.01
C ALA A 339 7.93 -17.36 4.95
N GLU A 340 8.74 -18.15 5.65
CA GLU A 340 8.44 -19.54 6.03
C GLU A 340 7.52 -19.64 7.27
N GLU A 341 7.06 -20.84 7.61
CA GLU A 341 6.22 -21.13 8.79
C GLU A 341 6.79 -20.57 10.10
N LYS A 342 8.12 -20.66 10.29
CA LYS A 342 8.80 -20.13 11.49
C LYS A 342 8.63 -18.62 11.67
N HIS A 343 8.35 -17.88 10.58
CA HIS A 343 8.18 -16.44 10.61
C HIS A 343 6.72 -16.00 10.80
N LYS A 344 5.72 -16.90 10.78
CA LYS A 344 4.32 -16.48 10.95
C LYS A 344 4.04 -15.71 12.25
N PRO A 345 4.59 -16.09 13.43
CA PRO A 345 4.38 -15.34 14.67
C PRO A 345 5.02 -13.95 14.67
N LEU A 346 5.96 -13.68 13.75
CA LEU A 346 6.70 -12.41 13.68
C LEU A 346 5.78 -11.22 13.51
N TYR A 347 4.76 -11.34 12.65
CA TYR A 347 3.88 -10.23 12.30
C TYR A 347 3.01 -9.78 13.48
N ASP A 348 2.43 -10.74 14.21
CA ASP A 348 1.63 -10.45 15.39
C ASP A 348 2.50 -9.85 16.50
N GLU A 349 3.69 -10.42 16.72
CA GLU A 349 4.63 -9.91 17.73
C GLU A 349 5.09 -8.47 17.42
N LEU A 350 5.35 -8.17 16.15
CA LEU A 350 5.72 -6.84 15.70
C LEU A 350 4.60 -5.81 15.95
N ILE A 351 3.35 -6.19 15.68
CA ILE A 351 2.18 -5.33 15.91
C ILE A 351 1.92 -5.12 17.41
N GLU A 352 2.03 -6.18 18.21
CA GLU A 352 1.66 -6.15 19.63
C GLU A 352 2.72 -5.50 20.52
N GLN A 353 4.01 -5.70 20.21
CA GLN A 353 5.11 -5.31 21.10
C GLN A 353 5.89 -4.08 20.63
N TYR A 354 5.93 -3.81 19.33
CA TYR A 354 6.85 -2.80 18.75
C TYR A 354 6.17 -1.56 18.17
N HIS A 355 4.88 -1.34 18.46
CA HIS A 355 4.12 -0.19 17.96
C HIS A 355 4.27 0.00 16.44
N ALA A 356 4.14 -1.09 15.68
CA ALA A 356 4.43 -1.08 14.26
C ALA A 356 3.55 -0.11 13.46
N ASP A 357 4.19 0.57 12.51
CA ASP A 357 3.54 1.41 11.51
C ASP A 357 3.03 0.56 10.34
N PHE A 358 1.85 0.92 9.82
CA PHE A 358 1.25 0.28 8.65
C PHE A 358 1.40 1.19 7.43
N ILE A 359 2.21 0.75 6.46
CA ILE A 359 2.57 1.52 5.26
C ILE A 359 2.16 0.72 4.03
N ALA A 360 1.59 1.40 3.03
CA ALA A 360 1.27 0.73 1.77
C ALA A 360 2.55 0.44 0.99
N GLY A 361 2.90 -0.83 0.88
CA GLY A 361 4.15 -1.31 0.29
C GLY A 361 3.94 -2.12 -0.98
N GLY A 362 4.90 -3.00 -1.25
CA GLY A 362 5.03 -3.75 -2.49
C GLY A 362 5.83 -3.00 -3.55
N SER A 363 6.88 -3.63 -4.08
CA SER A 363 7.88 -2.96 -4.94
C SER A 363 7.27 -2.21 -6.14
N VAL A 364 6.43 -2.89 -6.94
CA VAL A 364 5.77 -2.24 -8.08
C VAL A 364 4.80 -1.15 -7.63
N GLN A 365 4.07 -1.37 -6.55
CA GLN A 365 3.13 -0.38 -6.04
C GLN A 365 3.87 0.89 -5.58
N ASN A 366 5.02 0.74 -4.92
CA ASN A 366 5.89 1.85 -4.56
C ASN A 366 6.38 2.62 -5.79
N SER A 367 6.89 1.92 -6.82
CA SER A 367 7.30 2.57 -8.07
C SER A 367 6.14 3.30 -8.77
N MET A 368 4.94 2.71 -8.79
CA MET A 368 3.76 3.38 -9.37
C MET A 368 3.35 4.61 -8.55
N ARG A 369 3.39 4.54 -7.22
CA ARG A 369 3.12 5.69 -6.33
C ARG A 369 4.10 6.82 -6.57
N VAL A 370 5.39 6.52 -6.70
CA VAL A 370 6.41 7.53 -6.98
C VAL A 370 6.24 8.09 -8.40
N ALA A 371 6.00 7.24 -9.41
CA ALA A 371 5.74 7.73 -10.77
C ALA A 371 4.52 8.67 -10.82
N GLN A 372 3.42 8.27 -10.17
CA GLN A 372 2.18 9.03 -10.11
C GLN A 372 2.34 10.39 -9.41
N TRP A 373 3.23 10.48 -8.42
CA TRP A 373 3.59 11.73 -7.74
C TRP A 373 4.23 12.75 -8.69
N PHE A 374 5.14 12.34 -9.58
CA PHE A 374 5.73 13.21 -10.60
C PHE A 374 4.74 13.65 -11.68
N LEU A 375 3.76 12.81 -11.99
CA LEU A 375 2.86 13.05 -13.12
C LEU A 375 1.77 14.08 -12.80
N GLU A 376 1.50 14.31 -11.51
CA GLU A 376 0.55 15.31 -10.96
C GLU A 376 -0.88 15.27 -11.51
N LYS A 377 -1.24 14.25 -12.30
CA LYS A 377 -2.60 14.01 -12.83
C LYS A 377 -3.03 12.59 -12.49
N PRO A 378 -4.19 12.38 -11.84
CA PRO A 378 -4.60 11.07 -11.38
C PRO A 378 -4.81 10.08 -12.53
N ASN A 379 -4.82 8.79 -12.18
CA ASN A 379 -5.14 7.63 -13.02
C ASN A 379 -4.23 7.39 -14.21
N ILE A 380 -3.10 8.10 -14.36
CA ILE A 380 -2.12 7.81 -15.43
C ILE A 380 -1.50 6.43 -15.21
N THR A 381 -1.22 6.10 -13.96
CA THR A 381 -0.70 4.79 -13.57
C THR A 381 -1.84 3.84 -13.19
N ILE A 382 -1.77 2.61 -13.67
CA ILE A 382 -2.63 1.50 -13.27
C ILE A 382 -1.79 0.53 -12.45
N TYR A 383 -2.37 -0.03 -11.39
CA TYR A 383 -1.74 -1.09 -10.63
C TYR A 383 -2.65 -2.31 -10.49
N MET A 384 -2.13 -3.48 -10.85
CA MET A 384 -2.80 -4.78 -10.71
C MET A 384 -2.01 -5.71 -9.79
N GLY A 385 -2.74 -6.44 -8.95
CA GLY A 385 -2.20 -7.36 -7.96
C GLY A 385 -3.33 -8.07 -7.21
N CYS A 386 -3.03 -9.05 -6.35
CA CYS A 386 -4.06 -9.81 -5.64
C CYS A 386 -4.05 -9.52 -4.13
N VAL A 387 -5.22 -9.24 -3.55
CA VAL A 387 -5.42 -8.91 -2.14
C VAL A 387 -6.56 -9.73 -1.53
N GLY A 388 -6.56 -9.87 -0.21
CA GLY A 388 -7.66 -10.52 0.52
C GLY A 388 -8.86 -9.59 0.69
N LYS A 389 -10.03 -10.15 1.02
CA LYS A 389 -11.21 -9.34 1.39
C LYS A 389 -11.21 -8.99 2.89
N ASP A 390 -10.27 -8.13 3.29
CA ASP A 390 -10.04 -7.79 4.70
C ASP A 390 -9.80 -6.28 4.93
N LYS A 391 -9.42 -5.93 6.16
CA LYS A 391 -9.10 -4.54 6.54
C LYS A 391 -7.80 -4.04 5.91
N TYR A 392 -6.86 -4.92 5.59
CA TYR A 392 -5.55 -4.55 5.06
C TYR A 392 -5.65 -4.18 3.58
N SER A 393 -6.45 -4.89 2.79
CA SER A 393 -6.70 -4.50 1.40
C SER A 393 -7.37 -3.13 1.29
N LYS A 394 -8.27 -2.79 2.21
CA LYS A 394 -8.87 -1.44 2.27
C LYS A 394 -7.83 -0.36 2.52
N ILE A 395 -6.88 -0.59 3.44
CA ILE A 395 -5.79 0.36 3.72
C ILE A 395 -4.90 0.52 2.49
N LEU A 396 -4.51 -0.60 1.84
CA LEU A 396 -3.69 -0.56 0.62
C LEU A 396 -4.38 0.21 -0.50
N GLU A 397 -5.66 -0.09 -0.73
CA GLU A 397 -6.44 0.54 -1.78
C GLU A 397 -6.62 2.04 -1.53
N GLU A 398 -7.00 2.44 -0.32
CA GLU A 398 -7.17 3.84 0.06
C GLU A 398 -5.87 4.63 -0.14
N ARG A 399 -4.73 4.08 0.32
CA ARG A 399 -3.42 4.73 0.18
C ARG A 399 -2.99 4.83 -1.29
N ALA A 400 -3.12 3.77 -2.07
CA ALA A 400 -2.76 3.79 -3.48
C ALA A 400 -3.66 4.75 -4.30
N ARG A 401 -4.97 4.73 -4.05
CA ARG A 401 -5.92 5.67 -4.69
C ARG A 401 -5.69 7.12 -4.26
N SER A 402 -5.37 7.37 -2.98
CA SER A 402 -5.02 8.71 -2.49
C SER A 402 -3.73 9.26 -3.13
N SER A 403 -2.85 8.37 -3.59
CA SER A 403 -1.66 8.73 -4.38
C SER A 403 -2.00 8.96 -5.86
N GLY A 404 -3.26 8.81 -6.28
CA GLY A 404 -3.74 9.03 -7.64
C GLY A 404 -3.66 7.82 -8.56
N ILE A 405 -3.42 6.60 -8.05
CA ILE A 405 -3.30 5.39 -8.88
C ILE A 405 -4.68 4.81 -9.23
N ASN A 406 -4.84 4.35 -10.48
CA ASN A 406 -5.96 3.50 -10.88
C ASN A 406 -5.73 2.05 -10.42
N VAL A 407 -6.20 1.73 -9.22
CA VAL A 407 -6.03 0.41 -8.59
C VAL A 407 -7.06 -0.60 -9.15
N ARG A 408 -6.56 -1.76 -9.60
CA ARG A 408 -7.33 -2.88 -10.15
C ARG A 408 -6.93 -4.20 -9.50
N TYR A 409 -7.26 -4.34 -8.21
CA TYR A 409 -6.96 -5.55 -7.45
C TYR A 409 -7.86 -6.73 -7.86
N HIS A 410 -7.26 -7.92 -7.88
CA HIS A 410 -7.94 -9.20 -7.84
C HIS A 410 -8.24 -9.56 -6.39
N TYR A 411 -9.50 -9.67 -6.00
CA TYR A 411 -9.87 -10.03 -4.63
C TYR A 411 -10.05 -11.53 -4.49
N THR A 412 -9.41 -12.12 -3.48
CA THR A 412 -9.56 -13.54 -3.14
C THR A 412 -10.20 -13.73 -1.77
N ASP A 413 -10.99 -14.80 -1.62
CA ASP A 413 -11.51 -15.27 -0.32
C ASP A 413 -10.62 -16.37 0.29
N LYS A 414 -9.57 -16.81 -0.41
CA LYS A 414 -8.72 -17.94 0.00
C LYS A 414 -7.73 -17.58 1.10
N GLU A 415 -7.25 -16.34 1.07
CA GLU A 415 -6.12 -15.89 1.89
C GLU A 415 -6.34 -14.43 2.31
N THR A 416 -5.66 -14.04 3.39
CA THR A 416 -5.58 -12.64 3.83
C THR A 416 -4.61 -11.84 2.96
N THR A 417 -4.76 -10.52 2.93
CA THR A 417 -3.86 -9.61 2.23
C THR A 417 -2.42 -9.80 2.70
N GLY A 418 -1.49 -9.89 1.75
CA GLY A 418 -0.08 -10.08 2.04
C GLY A 418 0.52 -8.95 2.88
N THR A 419 1.51 -9.30 3.69
CA THR A 419 2.21 -8.38 4.60
C THR A 419 3.71 -8.50 4.42
N CYS A 420 4.43 -7.40 4.61
CA CYS A 420 5.89 -7.41 4.65
C CYS A 420 6.33 -6.85 6.01
N ALA A 421 7.06 -7.64 6.79
CA ALA A 421 7.67 -7.11 8.00
C ALA A 421 8.93 -6.34 7.63
N VAL A 422 8.97 -5.07 8.04
CA VAL A 422 10.10 -4.16 7.83
C VAL A 422 10.76 -3.93 9.18
N LEU A 423 11.81 -4.70 9.45
CA LEU A 423 12.50 -4.70 10.74
C LEU A 423 13.69 -3.75 10.67
N ILE A 424 13.63 -2.64 11.41
CA ILE A 424 14.65 -1.60 11.40
C ILE A 424 15.63 -1.84 12.54
N THR A 425 16.91 -2.04 12.20
CA THR A 425 18.02 -2.16 13.17
C THR A 425 19.09 -1.12 12.82
N GLY A 426 19.15 -0.04 13.60
CA GLY A 426 20.00 1.12 13.27
C GLY A 426 19.58 1.76 11.94
N LYS A 427 20.43 1.64 10.91
CA LYS A 427 20.15 2.13 9.54
C LYS A 427 19.78 1.01 8.56
N GLU A 428 19.84 -0.24 9.00
CA GLU A 428 19.61 -1.41 8.17
C GLU A 428 18.18 -1.92 8.31
N ARG A 429 17.67 -2.57 7.26
CA ARG A 429 16.34 -3.15 7.26
C ARG A 429 16.31 -4.58 6.76
N SER A 430 15.66 -5.44 7.52
CA SER A 430 15.36 -6.81 7.12
C SER A 430 13.90 -6.90 6.71
N LEU A 431 13.67 -7.36 5.49
CA LEU A 431 12.37 -7.54 4.88
C LEU A 431 12.00 -9.03 4.93
N CYS A 432 10.86 -9.35 5.53
CA CYS A 432 10.28 -10.69 5.50
C CYS A 432 8.87 -10.58 4.92
N ALA A 433 8.69 -11.09 3.70
CA ALA A 433 7.44 -10.95 2.96
C ALA A 433 6.57 -12.22 3.08
N ASN A 434 5.39 -12.07 3.69
CA ASN A 434 4.31 -13.05 3.65
C ASN A 434 3.34 -12.68 2.52
N LEU A 435 3.48 -13.36 1.38
CA LEU A 435 2.72 -13.02 0.18
C LEU A 435 1.21 -13.26 0.34
N ALA A 436 0.79 -14.30 1.06
CA ALA A 436 -0.61 -14.67 1.30
C ALA A 436 -1.50 -14.48 0.04
N ALA A 437 -2.47 -13.58 0.06
CA ALA A 437 -3.35 -13.31 -1.09
C ALA A 437 -2.61 -12.90 -2.37
N ALA A 438 -1.42 -12.30 -2.31
CA ALA A 438 -0.66 -11.98 -3.52
C ALA A 438 -0.36 -13.24 -4.35
N ASN A 439 -0.10 -14.39 -3.70
CA ASN A 439 0.07 -15.69 -4.37
C ASN A 439 -1.20 -16.22 -5.06
N CYS A 440 -2.36 -15.64 -4.78
CA CYS A 440 -3.64 -16.05 -5.36
C CYS A 440 -3.98 -15.30 -6.65
N PHE A 441 -3.06 -14.51 -7.23
CA PHE A 441 -3.31 -13.84 -8.50
C PHE A 441 -3.64 -14.86 -9.60
N CYS A 442 -4.78 -14.69 -10.25
CA CYS A 442 -5.24 -15.59 -11.30
C CYS A 442 -5.13 -14.90 -12.67
N PRO A 443 -4.55 -15.55 -13.70
CA PRO A 443 -4.49 -14.99 -15.05
C PRO A 443 -5.86 -14.60 -15.64
N SER A 444 -6.96 -15.24 -15.20
CA SER A 444 -8.30 -14.83 -15.63
C SER A 444 -8.64 -13.37 -15.29
N HIS A 445 -8.01 -12.79 -14.26
CA HIS A 445 -8.20 -11.39 -13.88
C HIS A 445 -7.78 -10.43 -15.01
N ILE A 446 -6.70 -10.73 -15.73
CA ILE A 446 -6.26 -9.90 -16.87
C ILE A 446 -7.08 -10.13 -18.14
N GLU A 447 -7.87 -11.21 -18.19
CA GLU A 447 -8.77 -11.54 -19.29
C GLU A 447 -10.14 -10.88 -19.15
N GLU A 448 -10.49 -10.40 -17.95
CA GLU A 448 -11.74 -9.68 -17.70
C GLU A 448 -11.87 -8.48 -18.65
N PRO A 449 -13.05 -8.25 -19.27
CA PRO A 449 -13.19 -7.23 -20.32
C PRO A 449 -12.74 -5.82 -19.91
N GLU A 450 -12.93 -5.43 -18.66
CA GLU A 450 -12.48 -4.12 -18.16
C GLU A 450 -10.96 -4.03 -18.02
N ASN A 451 -10.33 -5.06 -17.46
CA ASN A 451 -8.88 -5.10 -17.26
C ASN A 451 -8.14 -5.27 -18.59
N LYS A 452 -8.71 -6.08 -19.50
CA LYS A 452 -8.19 -6.23 -20.86
C LYS A 452 -8.18 -4.91 -21.62
N LYS A 453 -9.24 -4.10 -21.52
CA LYS A 453 -9.26 -2.74 -22.11
C LYS A 453 -8.13 -1.85 -21.58
N LEU A 454 -7.85 -1.92 -20.29
CA LEU A 454 -6.75 -1.17 -19.68
C LEU A 454 -5.39 -1.63 -20.22
N ILE A 455 -5.16 -2.94 -20.32
CA ILE A 455 -3.93 -3.54 -20.89
C ILE A 455 -3.80 -3.20 -22.39
N ASP A 456 -4.89 -3.24 -23.14
CA ASP A 456 -4.94 -2.84 -24.55
C ASP A 456 -4.66 -1.35 -24.72
N SER A 457 -5.05 -0.52 -23.75
CA SER A 457 -4.78 0.91 -23.77
C SER A 457 -3.38 1.28 -23.32
N ALA A 458 -2.75 0.61 -22.35
CA ALA A 458 -1.45 1.02 -21.81
C ALA A 458 -0.32 0.94 -22.84
N ASP A 459 0.62 1.90 -22.86
CA ASP A 459 1.78 1.89 -23.77
C ASP A 459 3.07 1.40 -23.09
N TYR A 460 3.09 1.46 -21.76
CA TYR A 460 4.23 1.10 -20.93
C TYR A 460 3.80 0.09 -19.88
N PHE A 461 4.60 -0.96 -19.70
CA PHE A 461 4.40 -1.99 -18.69
C PHE A 461 5.60 -2.08 -17.77
N TYR A 462 5.35 -2.20 -16.47
CA TYR A 462 6.38 -2.47 -15.46
C TYR A 462 5.97 -3.63 -14.56
N ILE A 463 6.81 -4.68 -14.52
CA ILE A 463 6.58 -5.83 -13.64
C ILE A 463 7.86 -6.14 -12.86
N SER A 464 7.76 -6.28 -11.53
CA SER A 464 8.92 -6.69 -10.72
C SER A 464 9.20 -8.19 -10.86
N GLY A 465 10.46 -8.59 -10.70
CA GLY A 465 10.87 -9.99 -10.60
C GLY A 465 10.16 -10.75 -9.48
N PHE A 466 9.73 -10.08 -8.41
CA PHE A 466 8.92 -10.72 -7.35
C PHE A 466 7.63 -11.36 -7.86
N PHE A 467 7.08 -10.90 -8.99
CA PHE A 467 5.86 -11.48 -9.55
C PHE A 467 6.12 -12.83 -10.24
N LEU A 468 7.39 -13.20 -10.48
CA LEU A 468 7.79 -14.54 -10.95
C LEU A 468 7.46 -15.62 -9.91
N THR A 469 7.32 -15.28 -8.62
CA THR A 469 6.95 -16.25 -7.58
C THR A 469 5.45 -16.52 -7.56
N VAL A 470 4.66 -15.72 -8.28
CA VAL A 470 3.19 -15.71 -8.23
C VAL A 470 2.60 -16.18 -9.55
N SER A 471 2.88 -15.47 -10.64
CA SER A 471 2.33 -15.83 -11.96
C SER A 471 3.29 -15.49 -13.10
N PRO A 472 4.31 -16.34 -13.33
CA PRO A 472 5.12 -16.30 -14.54
C PRO A 472 4.30 -16.30 -15.83
N GLU A 473 3.15 -16.96 -15.84
CA GLU A 473 2.27 -17.04 -17.01
C GLU A 473 1.70 -15.67 -17.37
N THR A 474 1.26 -14.91 -16.36
CA THR A 474 0.77 -13.53 -16.57
C THR A 474 1.88 -12.64 -17.12
N ILE A 475 3.12 -12.77 -16.62
CA ILE A 475 4.28 -12.04 -17.15
C ILE A 475 4.47 -12.36 -18.64
N GLN A 476 4.41 -13.65 -19.02
CA GLN A 476 4.54 -14.07 -20.41
C GLN A 476 3.43 -13.53 -21.30
N ILE A 477 2.19 -13.52 -20.84
CA ILE A 477 1.04 -12.99 -21.59
C ILE A 477 1.22 -11.49 -21.86
N ILE A 478 1.55 -10.71 -20.83
CA ILE A 478 1.74 -9.26 -20.96
C ILE A 478 2.98 -8.92 -21.79
N ALA A 479 4.07 -9.65 -21.61
CA ALA A 479 5.30 -9.47 -22.38
C ALA A 479 5.08 -9.73 -23.88
N LYS A 480 4.35 -10.78 -24.24
CA LYS A 480 3.97 -11.09 -25.62
C LYS A 480 3.04 -10.03 -26.21
N HIS A 481 2.01 -9.63 -25.46
CA HIS A 481 1.11 -8.55 -25.87
C HIS A 481 1.87 -7.25 -26.14
N ALA A 482 2.79 -6.88 -25.26
CA ALA A 482 3.62 -5.70 -25.43
C ALA A 482 4.47 -5.79 -26.71
N PHE A 483 5.07 -6.95 -26.98
CA PHE A 483 5.82 -7.19 -28.21
C PHE A 483 4.94 -7.09 -29.47
N GLU A 484 3.82 -7.81 -29.51
CA GLU A 484 2.90 -7.85 -30.66
C GLU A 484 2.35 -6.47 -31.02
N LYS A 485 2.13 -5.63 -30.01
CA LYS A 485 1.63 -4.25 -30.15
C LYS A 485 2.75 -3.20 -30.21
N ASN A 486 4.02 -3.62 -30.21
CA ASN A 486 5.19 -2.73 -30.17
C ASN A 486 5.13 -1.70 -29.02
N LYS A 487 4.66 -2.11 -27.85
CA LYS A 487 4.64 -1.34 -26.59
C LYS A 487 5.92 -1.59 -25.79
N LEU A 488 6.17 -0.79 -24.76
CA LEU A 488 7.41 -0.86 -24.00
C LEU A 488 7.22 -1.77 -22.77
N PHE A 489 8.00 -2.84 -22.69
CA PHE A 489 7.97 -3.77 -21.55
C PHE A 489 9.22 -3.64 -20.68
N THR A 490 9.03 -3.26 -19.40
CA THR A 490 10.10 -3.11 -18.42
C THR A 490 9.97 -4.10 -17.28
N MET A 491 11.11 -4.53 -16.75
CA MET A 491 11.16 -5.49 -15.66
C MET A 491 12.29 -5.16 -14.67
N ASN A 492 12.17 -5.62 -13.43
CA ASN A 492 13.22 -5.50 -12.40
C ASN A 492 13.72 -6.91 -11.99
N LEU A 493 15.01 -7.08 -11.70
CA LEU A 493 15.58 -8.32 -11.16
C LEU A 493 15.09 -8.60 -9.73
N SER A 494 14.89 -7.55 -8.95
CA SER A 494 14.20 -7.47 -7.65
C SER A 494 14.83 -8.16 -6.44
N ALA A 495 15.49 -9.30 -6.61
CA ALA A 495 16.25 -9.94 -5.53
C ALA A 495 17.23 -11.00 -6.06
N PRO A 496 18.37 -11.23 -5.36
CA PRO A 496 19.31 -12.29 -5.71
C PRO A 496 18.69 -13.69 -5.82
N PHE A 497 17.80 -14.06 -4.87
CA PHE A 497 17.17 -15.39 -4.87
C PHE A 497 16.31 -15.63 -6.13
N LEU A 498 15.75 -14.58 -6.75
CA LEU A 498 14.96 -14.71 -7.97
C LEU A 498 15.85 -15.06 -9.17
N CYS A 499 17.05 -14.50 -9.21
CA CYS A 499 18.03 -14.80 -10.27
C CYS A 499 18.48 -16.26 -10.21
N GLU A 500 18.60 -16.82 -8.99
CA GLU A 500 19.05 -18.20 -8.76
C GLU A 500 17.90 -19.22 -8.87
N LEU A 501 16.81 -19.04 -8.11
CA LEU A 501 15.72 -20.00 -7.99
C LEU A 501 14.67 -19.89 -9.11
N PHE A 502 14.47 -18.67 -9.64
CA PHE A 502 13.49 -18.39 -10.71
C PHE A 502 14.17 -18.09 -12.05
N LYS A 503 15.40 -18.61 -12.26
CA LYS A 503 16.17 -18.45 -13.50
C LYS A 503 15.37 -18.80 -14.75
N LYS A 504 14.66 -19.94 -14.76
CA LYS A 504 13.90 -20.41 -15.93
C LYS A 504 12.79 -19.44 -16.35
N PRO A 505 11.82 -19.06 -15.48
CA PRO A 505 10.80 -18.09 -15.86
C PRO A 505 11.38 -16.70 -16.15
N MET A 506 12.41 -16.25 -15.43
CA MET A 506 13.10 -14.99 -15.71
C MET A 506 13.72 -14.98 -17.13
N ARG A 507 14.41 -16.06 -17.50
CA ARG A 507 14.98 -16.25 -18.85
C ARG A 507 13.94 -16.34 -19.95
N ALA A 508 12.74 -16.83 -19.65
CA ALA A 508 11.63 -16.84 -20.60
C ALA A 508 11.05 -15.43 -20.82
N ALA A 509 11.07 -14.56 -19.80
CA ALA A 509 10.57 -13.18 -19.92
C ALA A 509 11.59 -12.26 -20.61
N LEU A 510 12.88 -12.49 -20.37
CA LEU A 510 13.96 -11.61 -20.79
C LEU A 510 13.96 -11.24 -22.30
N PRO A 511 13.66 -12.15 -23.26
CA PRO A 511 13.61 -11.81 -24.69
C PRO A 511 12.64 -10.67 -25.05
N TYR A 512 11.64 -10.42 -24.22
CA TYR A 512 10.64 -9.36 -24.40
C TYR A 512 11.00 -8.06 -23.68
N VAL A 513 11.93 -8.10 -22.71
CA VAL A 513 12.29 -6.95 -21.88
C VAL A 513 13.06 -5.91 -22.68
N ASP A 514 12.49 -4.70 -22.79
CA ASP A 514 13.11 -3.53 -23.39
C ASP A 514 14.04 -2.81 -22.41
N ILE A 515 13.62 -2.65 -21.15
CA ILE A 515 14.44 -2.05 -20.08
C ILE A 515 14.44 -2.98 -18.87
N LEU A 516 15.64 -3.41 -18.46
CA LEU A 516 15.84 -4.21 -17.27
C LEU A 516 16.51 -3.37 -16.19
N PHE A 517 15.89 -3.32 -15.01
CA PHE A 517 16.44 -2.71 -13.80
C PHE A 517 16.99 -3.78 -12.87
N GLY A 518 17.99 -3.41 -12.07
CA GLY A 518 18.42 -4.17 -10.92
C GLY A 518 19.39 -3.37 -10.05
N ASN A 519 19.73 -3.90 -8.89
CA ASN A 519 20.86 -3.42 -8.10
C ASN A 519 22.10 -4.29 -8.33
N GLU A 520 23.18 -3.92 -7.68
CA GLU A 520 24.45 -4.57 -7.82
C GLU A 520 24.47 -6.03 -7.39
N THR A 521 23.81 -6.36 -6.27
CA THR A 521 23.78 -7.73 -5.74
C THR A 521 22.94 -8.64 -6.61
N GLU A 522 21.88 -8.11 -7.19
CA GLU A 522 21.02 -8.79 -8.17
C GLU A 522 21.77 -9.04 -9.48
N ALA A 523 22.55 -8.06 -9.95
CA ALA A 523 23.38 -8.21 -11.13
C ALA A 523 24.47 -9.27 -10.94
N ASP A 524 25.13 -9.26 -9.78
CA ASP A 524 26.14 -10.25 -9.40
C ASP A 524 25.51 -11.67 -9.35
N ALA A 525 24.32 -11.80 -8.73
CA ALA A 525 23.57 -13.06 -8.69
C ALA A 525 23.11 -13.52 -10.07
N PHE A 526 22.64 -12.61 -10.93
CA PHE A 526 22.25 -12.90 -12.30
C PHE A 526 23.44 -13.40 -13.14
N ALA A 527 24.60 -12.75 -13.00
CA ALA A 527 25.83 -13.11 -13.69
C ALA A 527 26.31 -14.52 -13.29
N LYS A 528 26.30 -14.81 -11.98
CA LYS A 528 26.60 -16.14 -11.45
C LYS A 528 25.61 -17.18 -11.97
N ALA A 529 24.31 -16.91 -11.90
CA ALA A 529 23.27 -17.82 -12.35
C ALA A 529 23.32 -18.08 -13.86
N ASN A 530 23.90 -17.18 -14.68
CA ASN A 530 24.04 -17.32 -16.12
C ASN A 530 25.48 -17.62 -16.59
N ASP A 531 26.37 -17.99 -15.66
CA ASP A 531 27.74 -18.41 -15.97
C ASP A 531 28.55 -17.36 -16.76
N PHE A 532 28.39 -16.07 -16.43
CA PHE A 532 29.03 -14.98 -17.16
C PHE A 532 30.54 -14.88 -16.92
N GLN A 533 31.09 -15.56 -15.91
CA GLN A 533 32.53 -15.58 -15.59
C GLN A 533 33.16 -14.19 -15.38
N THR A 534 32.38 -13.24 -14.84
CA THR A 534 32.86 -11.90 -14.51
C THR A 534 32.13 -11.36 -13.28
N THR A 535 32.81 -10.51 -12.53
CA THR A 535 32.25 -9.72 -11.42
C THR A 535 32.25 -8.22 -11.74
N ASP A 536 32.71 -7.81 -12.93
CA ASP A 536 32.63 -6.42 -13.38
C ASP A 536 31.19 -6.12 -13.80
N ARG A 537 30.50 -5.30 -13.01
CA ARG A 537 29.11 -4.91 -13.22
C ARG A 537 28.86 -4.19 -14.54
N LYS A 538 29.87 -3.50 -15.10
CA LYS A 538 29.79 -2.91 -16.45
C LYS A 538 29.75 -3.99 -17.51
N GLU A 539 30.60 -5.01 -17.37
CA GLU A 539 30.63 -6.16 -18.26
C GLU A 539 29.35 -7.00 -18.13
N ILE A 540 28.86 -7.20 -16.90
CA ILE A 540 27.58 -7.86 -16.62
C ILE A 540 26.45 -7.11 -17.35
N ALA A 541 26.33 -5.79 -17.16
CA ALA A 541 25.31 -4.97 -17.83
C ALA A 541 25.37 -5.10 -19.36
N LEU A 542 26.58 -5.06 -19.93
CA LEU A 542 26.78 -5.28 -21.37
C LEU A 542 26.35 -6.67 -21.81
N LYS A 543 26.76 -7.73 -21.10
CA LYS A 543 26.35 -9.10 -21.41
C LYS A 543 24.84 -9.25 -21.39
N ILE A 544 24.15 -8.71 -20.38
CA ILE A 544 22.67 -8.73 -20.30
C ILE A 544 22.03 -8.00 -21.49
N SER A 545 22.55 -6.81 -21.85
CA SER A 545 22.04 -6.01 -22.97
C SER A 545 22.13 -6.73 -24.33
N ARG A 546 23.10 -7.64 -24.47
CA ARG A 546 23.37 -8.44 -25.68
C ARG A 546 22.65 -9.79 -25.71
N MET A 547 22.02 -10.22 -24.62
CA MET A 547 21.24 -11.45 -24.62
C MET A 547 20.10 -11.37 -25.64
N GLU A 548 19.65 -12.53 -26.11
CA GLU A 548 18.58 -12.66 -27.09
C GLU A 548 17.40 -11.72 -26.80
N LYS A 549 16.92 -11.04 -27.84
CA LYS A 549 15.76 -10.15 -27.79
C LYS A 549 14.92 -10.36 -29.04
N ILE A 550 13.62 -10.60 -28.84
CA ILE A 550 12.70 -10.95 -29.92
C ILE A 550 12.28 -9.73 -30.75
N ASN A 551 12.16 -8.57 -30.10
CA ASN A 551 11.84 -7.31 -30.79
C ASN A 551 13.13 -6.69 -31.35
N ASP A 552 13.29 -6.72 -32.67
CA ASP A 552 14.42 -6.18 -33.42
C ASP A 552 14.39 -4.64 -33.55
N LYS A 553 13.22 -4.03 -33.40
CA LYS A 553 13.01 -2.57 -33.49
C LYS A 553 13.59 -1.79 -32.31
N ARG A 554 13.84 -2.47 -31.19
CA ARG A 554 14.37 -1.84 -29.97
C ARG A 554 15.49 -2.70 -29.40
N LYS A 555 16.63 -2.10 -29.09
CA LYS A 555 17.69 -2.76 -28.32
C LYS A 555 17.36 -2.75 -26.83
N ARG A 556 17.84 -3.75 -26.09
CA ARG A 556 17.65 -3.81 -24.63
C ARG A 556 18.52 -2.75 -23.97
N ILE A 557 17.94 -2.04 -22.99
CA ILE A 557 18.64 -1.18 -22.05
C ILE A 557 18.74 -1.92 -20.71
N VAL A 558 19.89 -1.85 -20.07
CA VAL A 558 20.11 -2.41 -18.73
C VAL A 558 20.59 -1.30 -17.81
N ILE A 559 19.94 -1.17 -16.66
CA ILE A 559 20.26 -0.15 -15.65
C ILE A 559 20.54 -0.85 -14.33
N ILE A 560 21.76 -0.67 -13.81
CA ILE A 560 22.20 -1.25 -12.54
C ILE A 560 22.47 -0.11 -11.56
N THR A 561 21.70 -0.08 -10.48
CA THR A 561 21.93 0.81 -9.33
C THR A 561 23.00 0.23 -8.40
N GLN A 562 23.73 1.07 -7.65
CA GLN A 562 24.87 0.66 -6.84
C GLN A 562 24.94 1.36 -5.47
N GLY A 563 23.79 1.59 -4.83
CA GLY A 563 23.71 2.38 -3.59
C GLY A 563 24.31 3.78 -3.78
N GLU A 564 25.40 4.08 -3.06
CA GLU A 564 26.15 5.34 -3.18
C GLU A 564 27.07 5.41 -4.42
N GLY A 565 27.28 4.28 -5.09
CA GLY A 565 28.02 4.17 -6.34
C GLY A 565 27.25 4.70 -7.54
N PRO A 566 27.92 4.90 -8.70
CA PRO A 566 27.25 5.39 -9.89
C PRO A 566 26.22 4.39 -10.42
N VAL A 567 25.12 4.89 -10.97
CA VAL A 567 24.18 4.08 -11.75
C VAL A 567 24.82 3.74 -13.09
N ILE A 568 24.88 2.46 -13.42
CA ILE A 568 25.42 1.94 -14.68
C ILE A 568 24.29 1.85 -15.70
N LEU A 569 24.47 2.47 -16.86
CA LEU A 569 23.62 2.33 -18.03
C LEU A 569 24.38 1.54 -19.11
N ALA A 570 23.87 0.37 -19.49
CA ALA A 570 24.31 -0.33 -20.70
C ALA A 570 23.27 -0.19 -21.82
N ARG A 571 23.68 0.41 -22.94
CA ARG A 571 22.86 0.66 -24.12
C ARG A 571 23.74 0.70 -25.36
N ASP A 572 23.23 0.16 -26.47
CA ASP A 572 23.88 0.26 -27.79
C ASP A 572 25.36 -0.21 -27.77
N ASN A 573 25.63 -1.30 -27.04
CA ASN A 573 26.97 -1.87 -26.80
C ASN A 573 27.96 -0.96 -26.05
N THR A 574 27.48 0.11 -25.43
CA THR A 574 28.27 1.04 -24.61
C THR A 574 27.80 1.02 -23.16
N VAL A 575 28.69 1.44 -22.27
CA VAL A 575 28.38 1.66 -20.86
C VAL A 575 28.65 3.10 -20.50
N THR A 576 27.68 3.73 -19.83
CA THR A 576 27.80 5.07 -19.25
C THR A 576 27.49 4.99 -17.77
N GLU A 577 28.13 5.84 -16.97
CA GLU A 577 27.90 5.92 -15.53
C GLU A 577 27.29 7.29 -15.17
N PHE A 578 26.33 7.26 -14.25
CA PHE A 578 25.69 8.46 -13.72
C PHE A 578 25.97 8.53 -12.22
N PRO A 579 26.66 9.57 -11.73
CA PRO A 579 27.00 9.65 -10.31
C PRO A 579 25.73 9.74 -9.46
N ALA A 580 25.67 8.94 -8.39
CA ALA A 580 24.63 9.11 -7.38
C ALA A 580 24.82 10.44 -6.64
N GLU A 581 23.72 11.03 -6.19
CA GLU A 581 23.76 12.22 -5.34
C GLU A 581 24.14 11.83 -3.92
N LYS A 582 25.23 12.41 -3.41
CA LYS A 582 25.72 12.09 -2.06
C LYS A 582 25.00 12.92 -1.02
N LEU A 583 24.42 12.26 -0.04
CA LEU A 583 23.88 12.89 1.16
C LEU A 583 24.81 12.68 2.36
N PRO A 584 24.89 13.65 3.29
CA PRO A 584 25.46 13.40 4.61
C PRO A 584 24.77 12.21 5.29
N ALA A 585 25.54 11.38 5.98
CA ALA A 585 25.07 10.13 6.56
C ALA A 585 23.94 10.32 7.59
N GLU A 586 23.82 11.51 8.16
CA GLU A 586 22.78 11.90 9.13
C GLU A 586 21.44 12.20 8.45
N LYS A 587 21.45 12.54 7.16
CA LYS A 587 20.23 12.74 6.37
C LYS A 587 19.65 11.45 5.82
N VAL A 588 20.44 10.37 5.75
CA VAL A 588 19.96 9.06 5.33
C VAL A 588 19.26 8.40 6.51
N ILE A 589 17.93 8.44 6.49
CA ILE A 589 17.06 7.85 7.52
C ILE A 589 16.75 6.39 7.17
N ASP A 590 16.60 6.10 5.87
CA ASP A 590 16.13 4.80 5.39
C ASP A 590 16.60 4.52 3.97
N THR A 591 17.06 3.32 3.66
CA THR A 591 17.38 2.92 2.28
C THR A 591 16.27 2.09 1.61
N ASN A 592 15.24 1.67 2.36
CA ASN A 592 14.15 0.87 1.83
C ASN A 592 13.33 1.64 0.80
N GLY A 593 12.99 0.97 -0.31
CA GLY A 593 12.24 1.59 -1.41
C GLY A 593 13.05 2.60 -2.23
N ALA A 594 14.37 2.78 -1.99
CA ALA A 594 15.22 3.63 -2.84
C ALA A 594 15.24 3.14 -4.30
N GLY A 595 15.36 1.82 -4.50
CA GLY A 595 15.28 1.21 -5.83
C GLY A 595 13.89 1.38 -6.47
N ASP A 596 12.82 1.20 -5.69
CA ASP A 596 11.45 1.40 -6.18
C ASP A 596 11.21 2.86 -6.60
N ALA A 597 11.75 3.81 -5.82
CA ALA A 597 11.68 5.23 -6.07
C ALA A 597 12.50 5.64 -7.30
N PHE A 598 13.69 5.06 -7.46
CA PHE A 598 14.51 5.23 -8.66
C PHE A 598 13.71 4.84 -9.91
N VAL A 599 13.10 3.65 -9.89
CA VAL A 599 12.28 3.19 -11.02
C VAL A 599 11.06 4.09 -11.22
N GLY A 600 10.39 4.53 -10.15
CA GLY A 600 9.26 5.45 -10.25
C GLY A 600 9.62 6.78 -10.90
N GLY A 601 10.72 7.41 -10.48
CA GLY A 601 11.23 8.65 -11.08
C GLY A 601 11.67 8.46 -12.53
N PHE A 602 12.31 7.33 -12.84
CA PHE A 602 12.68 6.97 -14.20
C PHE A 602 11.45 6.82 -15.11
N LEU A 603 10.46 6.03 -14.69
CA LEU A 603 9.24 5.78 -15.46
C LEU A 603 8.42 7.05 -15.66
N ALA A 604 8.37 7.94 -14.67
CA ALA A 604 7.66 9.21 -14.79
C ALA A 604 8.20 10.06 -15.95
N GLN A 605 9.52 10.12 -16.13
CA GLN A 605 10.11 10.87 -17.25
C GLN A 605 10.03 10.10 -18.57
N LEU A 606 10.17 8.77 -18.51
CA LEU A 606 10.09 7.91 -19.69
C LEU A 606 8.75 8.07 -20.42
N ILE A 607 7.64 8.01 -19.68
CA ILE A 607 6.31 8.13 -20.30
C ILE A 607 5.98 9.56 -20.76
N GLN A 608 6.78 10.54 -20.35
CA GLN A 608 6.74 11.92 -20.84
C GLN A 608 7.67 12.16 -22.05
N GLY A 609 8.28 11.10 -22.58
CA GLY A 609 9.14 11.15 -23.77
C GLY A 609 10.51 11.77 -23.54
N GLN A 610 10.96 11.87 -22.29
CA GLN A 610 12.29 12.39 -21.97
C GLN A 610 13.40 11.41 -22.36
N SER A 611 14.63 11.91 -22.48
CA SER A 611 15.79 11.07 -22.77
C SER A 611 16.10 10.11 -21.63
N ILE A 612 16.78 9.00 -21.91
CA ILE A 612 17.15 8.00 -20.90
C ILE A 612 18.03 8.61 -19.81
N GLU A 613 18.90 9.55 -20.18
CA GLU A 613 19.76 10.30 -19.27
C GLU A 613 18.94 11.14 -18.28
N VAL A 614 17.90 11.84 -18.76
CA VAL A 614 16.96 12.58 -17.90
C VAL A 614 16.17 11.63 -17.00
N CYS A 615 15.75 10.48 -17.53
CA CYS A 615 15.06 9.45 -16.75
C CYS A 615 15.93 8.93 -15.60
N ILE A 616 17.22 8.67 -15.85
CA ILE A 616 18.17 8.23 -14.82
C ILE A 616 18.39 9.33 -13.78
N LYS A 617 18.60 10.58 -14.19
CA LYS A 617 18.75 11.71 -13.26
C LYS A 617 17.53 11.88 -12.35
N CYS A 618 16.33 11.76 -12.90
CA CYS A 618 15.08 11.81 -12.13
C CYS A 618 14.97 10.63 -11.16
N GLY A 619 15.35 9.42 -11.58
CA GLY A 619 15.42 8.25 -10.72
C GLY A 619 16.40 8.45 -9.55
N ILE A 620 17.61 8.95 -9.82
CA ILE A 620 18.59 9.27 -8.78
C ILE A 620 18.00 10.29 -7.80
N TRP A 621 17.45 11.39 -8.32
CA TRP A 621 16.84 12.43 -7.49
C TRP A 621 15.70 11.88 -6.62
N ALA A 622 14.81 11.07 -7.20
CA ALA A 622 13.69 10.45 -6.47
C ALA A 622 14.20 9.56 -5.34
N ALA A 623 15.19 8.69 -5.61
CA ALA A 623 15.83 7.87 -4.58
C ALA A 623 16.43 8.74 -3.46
N THR A 624 17.15 9.81 -3.81
CA THR A 624 17.72 10.77 -2.84
C THR A 624 16.67 11.41 -1.94
N GLN A 625 15.47 11.73 -2.47
CA GLN A 625 14.40 12.28 -1.63
C GLN A 625 13.81 11.24 -0.69
N ILE A 626 13.59 10.02 -1.17
CA ILE A 626 12.96 8.95 -0.38
C ILE A 626 13.85 8.49 0.76
N ILE A 627 15.17 8.41 0.55
CA ILE A 627 16.06 7.91 1.61
C ILE A 627 16.19 8.83 2.83
N GLN A 628 15.65 10.04 2.73
CA GLN A 628 15.59 11.02 3.82
C GLN A 628 14.34 10.88 4.69
N LYS A 629 13.48 9.87 4.44
CA LYS A 629 12.23 9.62 5.18
C LYS A 629 12.08 8.12 5.45
N SER A 630 11.25 7.74 6.43
CA SER A 630 10.99 6.32 6.67
C SER A 630 10.05 5.73 5.61
N GLY A 631 10.49 4.65 4.98
CA GLY A 631 9.77 3.93 3.93
C GLY A 631 9.70 4.70 2.63
N CYS A 632 8.98 4.15 1.64
CA CYS A 632 8.72 4.83 0.36
C CYS A 632 7.65 5.93 0.54
N THR A 633 8.04 7.03 1.19
CA THR A 633 7.17 8.17 1.55
C THR A 633 7.75 9.49 1.05
N TYR A 634 6.87 10.40 0.63
CA TYR A 634 7.20 11.69 0.08
C TYR A 634 6.12 12.70 0.47
N GLU A 635 6.45 14.00 0.47
CA GLU A 635 5.51 15.07 0.79
C GLU A 635 5.70 16.23 -0.19
N GLY A 636 4.63 17.01 -0.39
CA GLY A 636 4.66 18.15 -1.29
C GLY A 636 4.73 17.74 -2.76
N LYS A 637 5.11 18.70 -3.61
CA LYS A 637 5.27 18.50 -5.05
C LYS A 637 6.72 18.14 -5.39
N PRO A 638 6.97 17.31 -6.40
CA PRO A 638 8.33 17.07 -6.86
C PRO A 638 8.89 18.35 -7.49
N ASN A 639 10.12 18.72 -7.16
CA ASN A 639 10.80 19.90 -7.70
C ASN A 639 12.01 19.54 -8.59
N PHE A 640 12.01 18.33 -9.14
CA PHE A 640 13.02 17.89 -10.11
C PHE A 640 12.98 18.74 -11.39
N ALA A 641 14.14 19.24 -11.80
CA ALA A 641 14.35 19.92 -13.07
C ALA A 641 15.20 19.02 -14.00
N PRO A 642 14.71 18.70 -15.22
CA PRO A 642 15.37 17.81 -16.19
C PRO A 642 16.82 18.15 -16.57
#